data_AF-G0VIG6-F1
#
_entry.id   AF-G0VIG6-F1
#
_cell.length_a   1.000
_cell.length_b   1.000
_cell.length_c   1.000
_cell.angle_alpha   90.00
_cell.angle_beta   90.00
_cell.angle_gamma   90.00
#
_symmetry.space_group_name_H-M   'P 1'
#
loop_
_entity.id
_entity.type
_entity.pdbx_description
1 polymer ?
#
loop_
_entity_poly.entity_id
_entity_poly.type
_entity_poly.pdbx_seq_one_letter_code
_entity_poly.pdbx_strand_id
1 'polypeptide(L)'
;MSQEIPANVKEAVEFDPWLKPFAQVLSERRYLADKWVYDITHATPDGSYQSLAKFTRDSIKNYGLHANKQTKEIYYKEWAPNAKRAFLVGEFNNWDGTNHELKNKDEFGNFSITIPPLADGSFAIPHDSKIKVKFQLEDGSEIYRLPAWITRATQPTKETAKQFGPTYEGRFWNPDNEYHFQHQRPKFNQKTDSLRIYEAHVGISSPEPKVTSYKEFTQNVLPRIQKLGYDAIQLMAIMEHAYYASFGYQVTNFFAASSRYGTPEDLKELIDTAHGMGILVLLDVVHSHASKNVEDGLNNFDGSDHQYFHSISSGRGEHPLWDSRLFNYGSFEVQRFLLSNLTYYIDTYKFDGFRFDGVTSMLYMHHGVGAGGAFSGDYNEYLSKERSAVDHEALAYLMIANDLVHELLPESAVTIAEDVSGYPTLCLPRHMGGGGFDYRLAMALPDMWIKILKTKTDEQWDLANIVFTLTNRRYGEKVVAYCESHDQALVGDKTLAFWLMDAEMYTGMSTLQEPSLVIDRGIALHKLIRLLTHALGGEAYLNFEGNEFGHPEWLDFPNVNNGDSYHYARRQFNLVDDHLLRYQHLNNFDSAMQHCEKNHQWLNTPQAYVSLKNESDKVIAFERNGLLFIFNLHPNNSYTDYRVGIEQAGTYRIVLNSDRPEFGGHNRIDENGRFQTTDLEWNNRKNFLQVYIPSRTAIVLALE
;
A
#
# COMPACT_ATOMS: atom_id res chain seq x y z
N MET A 1 27.48 3.80 -35.77
CA MET A 1 28.26 3.02 -34.78
C MET A 1 27.26 2.43 -33.82
N SER A 2 27.19 1.11 -33.64
CA SER A 2 26.32 0.52 -32.61
C SER A 2 26.82 1.00 -31.25
N GLN A 3 26.04 1.82 -30.55
CA GLN A 3 26.34 2.15 -29.16
C GLN A 3 26.36 0.84 -28.37
N GLU A 4 27.49 0.59 -27.71
CA GLU A 4 27.67 -0.56 -26.83
C GLU A 4 26.72 -0.42 -25.64
N ILE A 5 26.01 -1.50 -25.28
CA ILE A 5 25.08 -1.50 -24.15
C ILE A 5 25.92 -1.47 -22.87
N PRO A 6 25.74 -0.49 -21.96
CA PRO A 6 26.50 -0.44 -20.72
C PRO A 6 26.27 -1.69 -19.85
N ALA A 7 27.34 -2.21 -19.24
CA ALA A 7 27.32 -3.49 -18.51
C ALA A 7 26.31 -3.50 -17.35
N ASN A 8 26.11 -2.36 -16.70
CA ASN A 8 25.24 -2.19 -15.54
C ASN A 8 23.73 -2.16 -15.88
N VAL A 9 23.34 -2.21 -17.17
CA VAL A 9 21.93 -2.31 -17.59
C VAL A 9 21.73 -3.39 -18.66
N LYS A 10 22.77 -4.18 -18.91
CA LYS A 10 22.77 -5.20 -19.96
C LYS A 10 21.67 -6.22 -19.74
N GLU A 11 21.48 -6.69 -18.51
CA GLU A 11 20.45 -7.67 -18.17
C GLU A 11 19.03 -7.12 -18.41
N ALA A 12 18.73 -5.87 -18.03
CA ALA A 12 17.44 -5.25 -18.35
C ALA A 12 17.22 -5.13 -19.86
N VAL A 13 18.23 -4.77 -20.65
CA VAL A 13 18.11 -4.66 -22.12
C VAL A 13 18.00 -6.03 -22.80
N GLU A 14 18.62 -7.07 -22.25
CA GLU A 14 18.43 -8.45 -22.70
C GLU A 14 17.03 -8.97 -22.37
N PHE A 15 16.49 -8.58 -21.22
CA PHE A 15 15.13 -8.90 -20.78
C PHE A 15 14.07 -8.17 -21.62
N ASP A 16 14.25 -6.88 -21.90
CA ASP A 16 13.41 -6.08 -22.80
C ASP A 16 14.26 -5.36 -23.87
N PRO A 17 14.37 -5.94 -25.09
CA PRO A 17 15.14 -5.35 -26.19
C PRO A 17 14.69 -3.96 -26.64
N TRP A 18 13.46 -3.53 -26.32
CA TRP A 18 12.98 -2.18 -26.63
C TRP A 18 13.67 -1.09 -25.80
N LEU A 19 14.37 -1.48 -24.73
CA LEU A 19 15.19 -0.56 -23.92
C LEU A 19 16.52 -0.20 -24.58
N LYS A 20 16.95 -0.91 -25.63
CA LYS A 20 18.26 -0.71 -26.29
C LYS A 20 18.54 0.74 -26.70
N PRO A 21 17.60 1.52 -27.27
CA PRO A 21 17.83 2.93 -27.61
C PRO A 21 18.06 3.82 -26.38
N PHE A 22 17.63 3.39 -25.21
CA PHE A 22 17.66 4.14 -23.95
C PHE A 22 18.68 3.61 -22.94
N ALA A 23 19.50 2.62 -23.33
CA ALA A 23 20.44 1.95 -22.43
C ALA A 23 21.39 2.92 -21.72
N GLN A 24 21.85 3.97 -22.41
CA GLN A 24 22.70 4.99 -21.80
C GLN A 24 21.96 5.80 -20.72
N VAL A 25 20.68 6.13 -20.92
CA VAL A 25 19.87 6.86 -19.94
C VAL A 25 19.62 6.01 -18.69
N LEU A 26 19.27 4.73 -18.88
CA LEU A 26 19.13 3.78 -17.78
C LEU A 26 20.43 3.65 -16.99
N SER A 27 21.57 3.53 -17.68
CA SER A 27 22.89 3.43 -17.06
C SER A 27 23.23 4.66 -16.23
N GLU A 28 22.95 5.86 -16.74
CA GLU A 28 23.19 7.12 -16.01
C GLU A 28 22.34 7.22 -14.74
N ARG A 29 21.07 6.82 -14.80
CA ARG A 29 20.15 6.79 -13.65
C ARG A 29 20.60 5.80 -12.60
N ARG A 30 20.91 4.56 -13.01
CA ARG A 30 21.46 3.54 -12.10
C ARG A 30 22.78 3.99 -11.48
N TYR A 31 23.67 4.62 -12.26
CA TYR A 31 24.95 5.11 -11.75
C TYR A 31 24.79 6.13 -10.61
N LEU A 32 23.77 7.00 -10.67
CA LEU A 32 23.48 7.91 -9.56
C LEU A 32 23.11 7.16 -8.28
N ALA A 33 22.31 6.10 -8.37
CA ALA A 33 22.02 5.24 -7.23
C ALA A 33 23.28 4.50 -6.73
N ASP A 34 24.10 3.94 -7.63
CA ASP A 34 25.37 3.29 -7.28
C ASP A 34 26.30 4.26 -6.53
N LYS A 35 26.37 5.52 -6.96
CA LYS A 35 27.13 6.56 -6.27
C LYS A 35 26.59 6.83 -4.86
N TRP A 36 25.28 7.01 -4.72
CA TRP A 36 24.67 7.23 -3.41
C TRP A 36 24.87 6.04 -2.46
N VAL A 37 24.75 4.80 -2.95
CA VAL A 37 25.07 3.61 -2.17
C VAL A 37 26.52 3.67 -1.69
N TYR A 38 27.47 4.01 -2.57
CA TYR A 38 28.87 4.16 -2.18
C TYR A 38 29.05 5.24 -1.10
N ASP A 39 28.51 6.44 -1.32
CA ASP A 39 28.64 7.57 -0.41
C ASP A 39 28.05 7.24 0.98
N ILE A 40 26.91 6.56 1.05
CA ILE A 40 26.27 6.14 2.31
C ILE A 40 27.07 5.03 3.00
N THR A 41 27.46 4.00 2.26
CA THR A 41 28.17 2.83 2.82
C THR A 41 29.60 3.16 3.23
N HIS A 42 30.16 4.31 2.81
CA HIS A 42 31.47 4.80 3.24
C HIS A 42 31.37 6.06 4.09
N ALA A 43 30.17 6.43 4.56
CA ALA A 43 29.96 7.56 5.48
C ALA A 43 30.37 7.22 6.93
N THR A 44 31.61 6.79 7.10
CA THR A 44 32.26 6.52 8.38
C THR A 44 33.45 7.47 8.55
N PRO A 45 33.90 7.79 9.78
CA PRO A 45 35.00 8.73 10.00
C PRO A 45 36.31 8.37 9.29
N ASP A 46 36.57 7.08 9.08
CA ASP A 46 37.76 6.56 8.40
C ASP A 46 37.50 6.15 6.93
N GLY A 47 36.28 6.34 6.43
CA GLY A 47 35.87 5.94 5.08
C GLY A 47 35.78 4.42 4.89
N SER A 48 35.77 3.64 5.97
CA SER A 48 35.54 2.20 5.92
C SER A 48 34.11 1.85 5.52
N TYR A 49 33.95 0.70 4.87
CA TYR A 49 32.65 0.18 4.46
C TYR A 49 31.77 -0.21 5.67
N GLN A 50 30.51 0.19 5.61
CA GLN A 50 29.39 -0.31 6.41
C GLN A 50 28.21 -0.63 5.50
N SER A 51 27.33 -1.54 5.92
CA SER A 51 26.13 -1.86 5.14
C SER A 51 25.05 -0.77 5.25
N LEU A 52 24.07 -0.77 4.33
CA LEU A 52 22.95 0.20 4.40
C LEU A 52 22.13 -0.02 5.68
N ALA A 53 21.92 -1.28 6.08
CA ALA A 53 21.24 -1.62 7.33
C ALA A 53 22.01 -1.13 8.55
N LYS A 54 23.34 -1.20 8.55
CA LYS A 54 24.15 -0.67 9.67
C LYS A 54 24.03 0.86 9.74
N PHE A 55 24.18 1.56 8.62
CA PHE A 55 24.07 3.03 8.56
C PHE A 55 22.73 3.53 9.12
N THR A 56 21.62 2.91 8.70
CA THR A 56 20.27 3.28 9.13
C THR A 56 19.98 2.87 10.57
N ARG A 57 20.41 1.68 11.01
CA ARG A 57 20.31 1.24 12.42
C ARG A 57 21.09 2.14 13.38
N ASP A 58 22.27 2.59 12.97
CA ASP A 58 23.04 3.53 13.77
C ASP A 58 22.37 4.92 13.75
N SER A 59 21.75 5.32 12.64
CA SER A 59 21.01 6.59 12.56
C SER A 59 19.80 6.60 13.50
N ILE A 60 18.96 5.55 13.50
CA ILE A 60 17.79 5.48 14.41
C ILE A 60 18.18 5.43 15.89
N LYS A 61 19.39 4.94 16.24
CA LYS A 61 19.91 4.91 17.63
C LYS A 61 20.51 6.23 18.09
N ASN A 62 20.80 7.13 17.16
CA ASN A 62 21.49 8.38 17.45
C ASN A 62 20.58 9.61 17.26
N TYR A 63 19.67 9.63 16.28
CA TYR A 63 18.76 10.76 16.05
C TYR A 63 17.46 10.62 16.85
N GLY A 64 16.89 11.74 17.29
CA GLY A 64 15.75 11.74 18.20
C GLY A 64 16.15 11.50 19.65
N LEU A 65 15.20 11.14 20.50
CA LEU A 65 15.42 10.96 21.94
C LEU A 65 15.70 9.50 22.29
N HIS A 66 16.77 9.26 23.04
CA HIS A 66 17.23 7.93 23.43
C HIS A 66 17.47 7.87 24.93
N ALA A 67 16.69 7.04 25.62
CA ALA A 67 16.81 6.83 27.06
C ALA A 67 17.77 5.66 27.34
N ASN A 68 18.83 5.91 28.10
CA ASN A 68 19.68 4.83 28.61
C ASN A 68 19.04 4.21 29.85
N LYS A 69 18.57 2.96 29.77
CA LYS A 69 17.87 2.31 30.89
C LYS A 69 18.76 2.07 32.11
N GLN A 70 20.09 2.01 31.94
CA GLN A 70 21.08 1.78 32.99
C GLN A 70 21.56 3.08 33.66
N THR A 71 22.02 4.05 32.87
CA THR A 71 22.52 5.34 33.41
C THR A 71 21.41 6.34 33.69
N LYS A 72 20.21 6.10 33.13
CA LYS A 72 19.05 7.01 33.19
C LYS A 72 19.28 8.37 32.53
N GLU A 73 20.36 8.50 31.76
CA GLU A 73 20.62 9.63 30.89
C GLU A 73 19.71 9.59 29.66
N ILE A 74 19.39 10.78 29.14
CA ILE A 74 18.63 10.92 27.89
C ILE A 74 19.50 11.67 26.89
N TYR A 75 19.82 11.01 25.79
CA TYR A 75 20.48 11.62 24.65
C TYR A 75 19.45 12.15 23.67
N TYR A 76 19.68 13.35 23.13
CA TYR A 76 18.87 13.91 22.04
C TYR A 76 19.78 14.50 20.97
N LYS A 77 19.49 14.15 19.71
CA LYS A 77 20.15 14.71 18.52
C LYS A 77 19.12 15.13 17.47
N GLU A 78 19.35 16.29 16.85
CA GLU A 78 18.46 16.85 15.83
C GLU A 78 19.23 17.60 14.74
N TRP A 79 18.79 17.48 13.49
CA TRP A 79 19.37 18.20 12.35
C TRP A 79 18.60 19.50 12.13
N ALA A 80 19.28 20.64 12.22
CA ALA A 80 18.67 21.97 12.01
C ALA A 80 19.73 23.01 11.59
N PRO A 81 20.32 22.88 10.40
CA PRO A 81 21.53 23.63 10.02
C PRO A 81 21.34 25.15 10.07
N ASN A 82 20.15 25.65 9.70
CA ASN A 82 19.82 27.07 9.70
C ASN A 82 19.61 27.66 11.10
N ALA A 83 19.39 26.83 12.13
CA ALA A 83 19.24 27.31 13.49
C ALA A 83 20.58 27.76 14.08
N LYS A 84 20.57 28.89 14.79
CA LYS A 84 21.74 29.40 15.51
C LYS A 84 21.96 28.65 16.81
N ARG A 85 20.87 28.45 17.58
CA ARG A 85 20.86 27.72 18.86
C ARG A 85 19.61 26.84 18.93
N ALA A 86 19.71 25.74 19.66
CA ALA A 86 18.62 24.79 19.87
C ALA A 86 18.49 24.45 21.36
N PHE A 87 17.25 24.28 21.82
CA PHE A 87 16.92 23.93 23.21
C PHE A 87 15.85 22.85 23.24
N LEU A 88 15.96 21.91 24.16
CA LEU A 88 14.88 20.96 24.43
C LEU A 88 13.98 21.53 25.53
N VAL A 89 12.69 21.63 25.25
CA VAL A 89 11.69 22.21 26.17
C VAL A 89 10.53 21.26 26.37
N GLY A 90 9.87 21.32 27.51
CA GLY A 90 8.71 20.49 27.77
C GLY A 90 8.18 20.62 29.20
N GLU A 91 7.25 19.75 29.56
CA GLU A 91 6.70 19.69 30.92
C GLU A 91 7.80 19.49 31.97
N PHE A 92 8.81 18.68 31.64
CA PHE A 92 9.93 18.36 32.52
C PHE A 92 10.76 19.56 32.98
N ASN A 93 10.75 20.67 32.23
CA ASN A 93 11.46 21.91 32.57
C ASN A 93 10.54 23.14 32.62
N ASN A 94 9.23 22.92 32.81
CA ASN A 94 8.21 23.98 32.82
C ASN A 94 8.22 24.86 31.57
N TRP A 95 8.57 24.28 30.41
CA TRP A 95 8.69 24.99 29.13
C TRP A 95 9.71 26.16 29.15
N ASP A 96 10.72 26.11 30.02
CA ASP A 96 11.79 27.11 30.07
C ASP A 96 12.68 27.02 28.82
N GLY A 97 12.49 27.96 27.90
CA GLY A 97 13.26 28.07 26.66
C GLY A 97 14.67 28.66 26.81
N THR A 98 15.19 28.78 28.03
CA THR A 98 16.57 29.26 28.29
C THR A 98 17.48 28.17 28.86
N ASN A 99 16.91 27.04 29.28
CA ASN A 99 17.63 25.91 29.85
C ASN A 99 17.71 24.74 28.85
N HIS A 100 18.52 23.71 29.13
CA HIS A 100 18.69 22.52 28.28
C HIS A 100 19.07 22.83 26.82
N GLU A 101 20.00 23.76 26.63
CA GLU A 101 20.61 24.07 25.34
C GLU A 101 21.38 22.87 24.77
N LEU A 102 21.15 22.55 23.50
CA LEU A 102 21.91 21.56 22.74
C LEU A 102 23.25 22.18 22.33
N LYS A 103 24.19 22.23 23.29
CA LYS A 103 25.47 22.93 23.13
C LYS A 103 26.39 22.36 22.06
N ASN A 104 26.20 21.09 21.68
CA ASN A 104 27.03 20.42 20.70
C ASN A 104 26.40 20.55 19.31
N LYS A 105 26.80 21.57 18.54
CA LYS A 105 26.50 21.68 17.10
C LYS A 105 27.72 21.22 16.29
N ASP A 106 27.55 20.19 15.47
CA ASP A 106 28.62 19.75 14.56
C ASP A 106 28.68 20.60 13.27
N GLU A 107 29.69 20.35 12.45
CA GLU A 107 29.93 21.09 11.19
C GLU A 107 28.83 20.87 10.12
N PHE A 108 28.00 19.83 10.29
CA PHE A 108 26.88 19.50 9.40
C PHE A 108 25.54 20.07 9.90
N GLY A 109 25.56 20.77 11.04
CA GLY A 109 24.37 21.40 11.60
C GLY A 109 23.51 20.47 12.45
N ASN A 110 24.06 19.36 12.95
CA ASN A 110 23.40 18.54 13.95
C ASN A 110 23.66 19.07 15.35
N PHE A 111 22.59 19.31 16.09
CA PHE A 111 22.61 19.68 17.49
C PHE A 111 22.47 18.44 18.36
N SER A 112 23.13 18.41 19.52
CA SER A 112 22.91 17.35 20.52
C SER A 112 23.07 17.80 21.96
N ILE A 113 22.42 17.06 22.87
CA ILE A 113 22.50 17.18 24.32
C ILE A 113 22.44 15.80 24.97
N THR A 114 23.10 15.64 26.12
CA THR A 114 22.85 14.53 27.05
C THR A 114 22.33 15.12 28.35
N ILE A 115 21.13 14.70 28.75
CA ILE A 115 20.47 15.16 29.97
C ILE A 115 20.73 14.12 31.06
N PRO A 116 21.37 14.50 32.18
CA PRO A 116 21.64 13.58 33.27
C PRO A 116 20.35 13.18 34.00
N PRO A 117 20.33 12.06 34.73
CA PRO A 117 19.20 11.71 35.58
C PRO A 117 18.97 12.72 36.69
N LEU A 118 17.78 12.68 37.30
CA LEU A 118 17.48 13.44 38.50
C LEU A 118 18.27 12.92 39.71
N ALA A 119 18.32 13.71 40.78
CA ALA A 119 19.08 13.38 41.98
C ALA A 119 18.61 12.09 42.69
N ASP A 120 17.36 11.68 42.48
CA ASP A 120 16.79 10.43 42.98
C ASP A 120 17.06 9.22 42.06
N GLY A 121 17.76 9.44 40.94
CA GLY A 121 18.08 8.41 39.95
C GLY A 121 16.98 8.14 38.92
N SER A 122 15.90 8.93 38.87
CA SER A 122 14.88 8.80 37.82
C SER A 122 15.32 9.49 36.51
N PHE A 123 14.61 9.18 35.42
CA PHE A 123 14.76 9.93 34.18
C PHE A 123 14.38 11.40 34.37
N ALA A 124 15.15 12.31 33.77
CA ALA A 124 14.86 13.75 33.82
C ALA A 124 13.64 14.17 33.01
N ILE A 125 13.30 13.42 31.96
CA ILE A 125 12.07 13.60 31.19
C ILE A 125 11.14 12.41 31.52
N PRO A 126 10.00 12.64 32.18
CA PRO A 126 9.04 11.57 32.47
C PRO A 126 8.46 10.95 31.20
N HIS A 127 8.16 9.65 31.24
CA HIS A 127 7.44 8.96 30.17
C HIS A 127 6.11 9.65 29.83
N ASP A 128 5.81 9.74 28.53
CA ASP A 128 4.60 10.33 27.94
C ASP A 128 4.38 11.83 28.26
N SER A 129 5.40 12.49 28.81
CA SER A 129 5.40 13.94 29.01
C SER A 129 5.61 14.70 27.69
N LYS A 130 5.04 15.91 27.63
CA LYS A 130 5.09 16.77 26.44
C LYS A 130 6.47 17.39 26.26
N ILE A 131 6.93 17.40 25.01
CA ILE A 131 8.20 18.01 24.63
C ILE A 131 8.10 18.74 23.28
N LYS A 132 8.96 19.73 23.09
CA LYS A 132 9.28 20.37 21.81
C LYS A 132 10.77 20.68 21.73
N VAL A 133 11.25 20.92 20.52
CA VAL A 133 12.53 21.60 20.30
C VAL A 133 12.25 23.06 19.99
N LYS A 134 13.00 23.95 20.63
CA LYS A 134 13.00 25.39 20.37
C LYS A 134 14.27 25.71 19.58
N PHE A 135 14.13 26.40 18.45
CA PHE A 135 15.25 26.99 17.72
C PHE A 135 15.25 28.50 17.87
N GLN A 136 16.44 29.07 18.03
CA GLN A 136 16.70 30.49 17.83
C GLN A 136 17.38 30.66 16.47
N LEU A 137 16.82 31.50 15.61
CA LEU A 137 17.37 31.78 14.27
C LEU A 137 18.38 32.94 14.32
N GLU A 138 19.05 33.21 13.20
CA GLU A 138 20.07 34.27 13.12
C GLU A 138 19.50 35.69 13.32
N ASP A 139 18.24 35.91 12.93
CA ASP A 139 17.53 37.18 13.14
C ASP A 139 17.04 37.36 14.59
N GLY A 140 17.29 36.37 15.45
CA GLY A 140 16.89 36.35 16.86
C GLY A 140 15.48 35.82 17.10
N SER A 141 14.72 35.49 16.05
CA SER A 141 13.39 34.88 16.19
C SER A 141 13.47 33.50 16.83
N GLU A 142 12.40 33.12 17.52
CA GLU A 142 12.28 31.84 18.22
C GLU A 142 11.13 31.02 17.62
N ILE A 143 11.40 29.78 17.26
CA ILE A 143 10.42 28.85 16.71
C ILE A 143 10.39 27.56 17.52
N TYR A 144 9.23 26.93 17.61
CA TYR A 144 9.02 25.66 18.32
C TYR A 144 8.53 24.60 17.35
N ARG A 145 9.10 23.40 17.43
CA ARG A 145 8.75 22.25 16.58
C ARG A 145 8.63 20.98 17.42
N LEU A 146 7.86 20.02 16.94
CA LEU A 146 7.98 18.64 17.40
C LEU A 146 9.29 18.08 16.83
N PRO A 147 10.12 17.35 17.61
CA PRO A 147 11.33 16.73 17.07
C PRO A 147 11.03 15.92 15.80
N ALA A 148 11.86 16.05 14.76
CA ALA A 148 11.59 15.40 13.47
C ALA A 148 11.56 13.87 13.57
N TRP A 149 12.28 13.35 14.57
CA TRP A 149 12.41 11.92 14.90
C TRP A 149 11.55 11.51 16.11
N ILE A 150 10.49 12.28 16.43
CA ILE A 150 9.59 11.93 17.53
C ILE A 150 8.88 10.61 17.27
N THR A 151 8.86 9.72 18.26
CA THR A 151 8.27 8.38 18.13
C THR A 151 6.80 8.31 18.57
N ARG A 152 6.29 9.39 19.17
CA ARG A 152 4.88 9.56 19.53
C ARG A 152 4.50 11.04 19.52
N ALA A 153 3.41 11.35 18.83
CA ALA A 153 2.74 12.65 18.92
C ALA A 153 1.25 12.40 19.19
N THR A 154 0.58 13.27 19.94
CA THR A 154 -0.84 13.09 20.30
C THR A 154 -1.65 14.34 20.02
N GLN A 155 -2.93 14.17 19.74
CA GLN A 155 -3.88 15.29 19.76
C GLN A 155 -3.91 15.94 21.16
N PRO A 156 -4.03 17.27 21.24
CA PRO A 156 -4.23 17.95 22.52
C PRO A 156 -5.57 17.55 23.15
N THR A 157 -5.68 17.68 24.48
CA THR A 157 -6.97 17.55 25.18
C THR A 157 -7.97 18.58 24.66
N LYS A 158 -9.28 18.38 24.84
CA LYS A 158 -10.30 19.34 24.39
C LYS A 158 -10.09 20.73 25.01
N GLU A 159 -9.66 20.76 26.27
CA GLU A 159 -9.36 21.97 27.02
C GLU A 159 -8.13 22.68 26.44
N THR A 160 -7.05 21.93 26.20
CA THR A 160 -5.83 22.46 25.56
C THR A 160 -6.12 22.96 24.14
N ALA A 161 -6.87 22.19 23.35
CA ALA A 161 -7.24 22.54 21.99
C ALA A 161 -8.02 23.85 21.93
N LYS A 162 -8.96 24.04 22.87
CA LYS A 162 -9.75 25.27 22.98
C LYS A 162 -8.90 26.48 23.37
N GLN A 163 -7.89 26.29 24.21
CA GLN A 163 -7.06 27.38 24.74
C GLN A 163 -5.91 27.76 23.81
N PHE A 164 -5.26 26.77 23.19
CA PHE A 164 -4.00 26.94 22.47
C PHE A 164 -4.04 26.48 21.00
N GLY A 165 -5.17 25.94 20.55
CA GLY A 165 -5.33 25.42 19.19
C GLY A 165 -5.10 23.91 19.09
N PRO A 166 -5.46 23.30 17.94
CA PRO A 166 -5.52 21.85 17.76
C PRO A 166 -4.17 21.19 17.46
N THR A 167 -3.07 21.94 17.47
CA THR A 167 -1.71 21.48 17.13
C THR A 167 -1.30 20.27 17.98
N TYR A 168 -0.74 19.25 17.34
CA TYR A 168 -0.28 18.05 18.03
C TYR A 168 0.85 18.32 19.04
N GLU A 169 0.97 17.40 20.00
CA GLU A 169 1.94 17.45 21.09
C GLU A 169 2.92 16.28 20.99
N GLY A 170 4.22 16.55 20.86
CA GLY A 170 5.26 15.53 20.89
C GLY A 170 5.40 14.93 22.29
N ARG A 171 5.48 13.61 22.38
CA ARG A 171 5.51 12.86 23.64
C ARG A 171 6.81 12.07 23.77
N PHE A 172 7.47 12.18 24.92
CA PHE A 172 8.64 11.36 25.20
C PHE A 172 8.23 9.91 25.49
N TRP A 173 8.33 9.03 24.49
CA TRP A 173 7.89 7.64 24.62
C TRP A 173 9.00 6.72 25.15
N ASN A 174 9.01 6.54 26.47
CA ASN A 174 9.94 5.64 27.17
C ASN A 174 9.21 4.75 28.19
N PRO A 175 8.35 3.81 27.77
CA PRO A 175 7.55 3.01 28.71
C PRO A 175 8.44 2.17 29.63
N ASP A 176 7.96 1.90 30.84
CA ASP A 176 8.65 1.03 31.80
C ASP A 176 8.67 -0.43 31.32
N ASN A 177 7.58 -0.87 30.70
CA ASN A 177 7.44 -2.20 30.10
C ASN A 177 7.35 -2.05 28.58
N GLU A 178 8.40 -2.49 27.89
CA GLU A 178 8.41 -2.55 26.42
C GLU A 178 7.69 -3.82 25.95
N TYR A 179 6.96 -3.73 24.85
CA TYR A 179 6.36 -4.90 24.24
C TYR A 179 7.43 -5.85 23.70
N HIS A 180 7.29 -7.14 24.03
CA HIS A 180 8.14 -8.20 23.52
C HIS A 180 7.34 -9.04 22.53
N PHE A 181 7.76 -9.03 21.26
CA PHE A 181 7.18 -9.88 20.22
C PHE A 181 7.29 -11.36 20.60
N GLN A 182 6.18 -12.09 20.48
CA GLN A 182 6.08 -13.50 20.82
C GLN A 182 6.14 -14.39 19.57
N HIS A 183 5.84 -13.84 18.39
CA HIS A 183 5.75 -14.57 17.15
C HIS A 183 6.88 -14.20 16.19
N GLN A 184 7.25 -15.16 15.35
CA GLN A 184 8.18 -14.93 14.25
C GLN A 184 7.42 -14.40 13.04
N ARG A 185 8.12 -13.66 12.18
CA ARG A 185 7.59 -13.27 10.88
C ARG A 185 7.10 -14.49 10.09
N PRO A 186 5.94 -14.41 9.42
CA PRO A 186 5.52 -15.46 8.49
C PRO A 186 6.56 -15.67 7.39
N LYS A 187 6.66 -16.91 6.90
CA LYS A 187 7.52 -17.22 5.76
C LYS A 187 6.80 -16.85 4.47
N PHE A 188 7.52 -16.25 3.53
CA PHE A 188 7.02 -15.91 2.22
C PHE A 188 8.09 -16.16 1.15
N ASN A 189 7.90 -17.18 0.33
CA ASN A 189 8.79 -17.46 -0.78
C ASN A 189 8.31 -16.74 -2.03
N GLN A 190 8.94 -15.60 -2.34
CA GLN A 190 8.61 -14.77 -3.51
C GLN A 190 8.55 -15.52 -4.86
N LYS A 191 9.19 -16.70 -4.98
CA LYS A 191 9.21 -17.50 -6.21
C LYS A 191 7.98 -18.40 -6.39
N THR A 192 7.32 -18.79 -5.31
CA THR A 192 6.24 -19.79 -5.34
C THR A 192 4.95 -19.28 -4.71
N ASP A 193 5.06 -18.40 -3.73
CA ASP A 193 3.94 -17.92 -2.95
C ASP A 193 3.34 -16.69 -3.62
N SER A 194 2.03 -16.55 -3.55
CA SER A 194 1.29 -15.38 -4.02
C SER A 194 0.85 -14.53 -2.85
N LEU A 195 0.56 -13.25 -3.10
CA LEU A 195 0.01 -12.36 -2.09
C LEU A 195 -1.51 -12.21 -2.30
N ARG A 196 -2.27 -12.50 -1.25
CA ARG A 196 -3.68 -12.17 -1.11
C ARG A 196 -3.78 -11.11 -0.02
N ILE A 197 -3.81 -9.85 -0.44
CA ILE A 197 -3.67 -8.66 0.39
C ILE A 197 -5.04 -8.13 0.81
N TYR A 198 -5.24 -7.95 2.12
CA TYR A 198 -6.36 -7.22 2.69
C TYR A 198 -5.91 -5.81 3.06
N GLU A 199 -6.30 -4.82 2.26
CA GLU A 199 -6.01 -3.41 2.52
C GLU A 199 -6.98 -2.88 3.58
N ALA A 200 -6.44 -2.28 4.65
CA ALA A 200 -7.24 -1.87 5.80
C ALA A 200 -6.75 -0.56 6.42
N HIS A 201 -7.69 0.17 7.02
CA HIS A 201 -7.46 1.37 7.78
C HIS A 201 -8.05 1.21 9.19
N VAL A 202 -7.17 1.07 10.19
CA VAL A 202 -7.54 0.77 11.58
C VAL A 202 -8.69 1.63 12.10
N GLY A 203 -8.64 2.95 11.90
CA GLY A 203 -9.60 3.88 12.49
C GLY A 203 -11.05 3.72 12.02
N ILE A 204 -11.32 3.05 10.89
CA ILE A 204 -12.68 2.88 10.35
C ILE A 204 -13.20 1.45 10.49
N SER A 205 -12.39 0.53 11.04
CA SER A 205 -12.67 -0.92 11.07
C SER A 205 -13.63 -1.35 12.19
N SER A 206 -14.72 -0.60 12.38
CA SER A 206 -15.80 -0.90 13.32
C SER A 206 -17.14 -0.44 12.76
N PRO A 207 -18.27 -1.05 13.13
CA PRO A 207 -19.60 -0.53 12.79
C PRO A 207 -19.98 0.73 13.57
N GLU A 208 -19.26 1.07 14.63
CA GLU A 208 -19.50 2.27 15.43
C GLU A 208 -18.93 3.52 14.73
N PRO A 209 -19.65 4.66 14.73
CA PRO A 209 -19.18 5.91 14.14
C PRO A 209 -18.14 6.59 15.06
N LYS A 210 -16.97 5.99 15.19
CA LYS A 210 -15.84 6.45 16.00
C LYS A 210 -14.52 6.03 15.37
N VAL A 211 -13.42 6.63 15.83
CA VAL A 211 -12.08 6.10 15.55
C VAL A 211 -11.89 4.78 16.31
N THR A 212 -11.66 3.71 15.57
CA THR A 212 -11.39 2.38 16.10
C THR A 212 -9.92 2.24 16.51
N SER A 213 -9.66 1.51 17.61
CA SER A 213 -8.31 1.32 18.15
C SER A 213 -7.56 0.13 17.54
N TYR A 214 -6.23 0.12 17.68
CA TYR A 214 -5.38 -1.01 17.32
C TYR A 214 -5.82 -2.31 18.03
N LYS A 215 -6.20 -2.21 19.31
CA LYS A 215 -6.68 -3.36 20.10
C LYS A 215 -8.00 -3.91 19.57
N GLU A 216 -8.94 -3.04 19.21
CA GLU A 216 -10.20 -3.46 18.60
C GLU A 216 -9.96 -4.12 17.23
N PHE A 217 -9.06 -3.57 16.40
CA PHE A 217 -8.68 -4.18 15.12
C PHE A 217 -8.07 -5.57 15.33
N THR A 218 -7.13 -5.68 16.28
CA THR A 218 -6.46 -6.93 16.65
C THR A 218 -7.46 -8.01 17.05
N GLN A 219 -8.42 -7.66 17.89
CA GLN A 219 -9.40 -8.60 18.45
C GLN A 219 -10.52 -8.96 17.46
N ASN A 220 -11.01 -8.00 16.68
CA ASN A 220 -12.26 -8.14 15.95
C ASN A 220 -12.08 -8.28 14.42
N VAL A 221 -10.97 -7.79 13.87
CA VAL A 221 -10.76 -7.72 12.41
C VAL A 221 -9.74 -8.75 11.94
N LEU A 222 -8.61 -8.93 12.65
CA LEU A 222 -7.63 -9.96 12.28
C LEU A 222 -8.23 -11.38 12.13
N PRO A 223 -9.12 -11.86 13.04
CA PRO A 223 -9.76 -13.16 12.87
C PRO A 223 -10.63 -13.25 11.61
N ARG A 224 -11.24 -12.13 11.17
CA ARG A 224 -12.04 -12.08 9.94
C ARG A 224 -11.16 -12.22 8.71
N ILE A 225 -10.06 -11.46 8.66
CA ILE A 225 -9.08 -11.51 7.57
C ILE A 225 -8.51 -12.93 7.44
N GLN A 226 -8.11 -13.54 8.55
CA GLN A 226 -7.61 -14.92 8.57
C GLN A 226 -8.66 -15.92 8.05
N LYS A 227 -9.92 -15.80 8.51
CA LYS A 227 -11.02 -16.69 8.10
C LYS A 227 -11.31 -16.57 6.60
N LEU A 228 -11.26 -15.36 6.06
CA LEU A 228 -11.44 -15.11 4.63
C LEU A 228 -10.33 -15.77 3.79
N GLY A 229 -9.11 -15.93 4.32
CA GLY A 229 -8.02 -16.63 3.64
C GLY A 229 -6.97 -15.72 2.99
N TYR A 230 -7.00 -14.43 3.32
CA TYR A 230 -5.92 -13.48 3.04
C TYR A 230 -4.67 -13.85 3.86
N ASP A 231 -3.50 -13.64 3.28
CA ASP A 231 -2.20 -13.94 3.90
C ASP A 231 -1.30 -12.71 4.05
N ALA A 232 -1.76 -11.54 3.61
CA ALA A 232 -1.12 -10.27 3.82
C ALA A 232 -2.14 -9.18 4.17
N ILE A 233 -1.72 -8.19 4.97
CA ILE A 233 -2.46 -6.97 5.27
C ILE A 233 -1.65 -5.79 4.73
N GLN A 234 -2.29 -4.91 3.97
CA GLN A 234 -1.74 -3.58 3.67
C GLN A 234 -2.33 -2.59 4.66
N LEU A 235 -1.52 -2.10 5.58
CA LEU A 235 -1.97 -1.27 6.70
C LEU A 235 -1.76 0.22 6.40
N MET A 236 -2.86 0.90 6.11
CA MET A 236 -2.89 2.31 5.74
C MET A 236 -2.85 3.24 6.97
N ALA A 237 -2.47 4.50 6.73
CA ALA A 237 -2.60 5.60 7.70
C ALA A 237 -1.93 5.37 9.07
N ILE A 238 -0.80 4.66 9.10
CA ILE A 238 -0.05 4.40 10.34
C ILE A 238 0.94 5.51 10.67
N MET A 239 1.65 6.05 9.68
CA MET A 239 2.49 7.23 9.90
C MET A 239 1.61 8.39 10.36
N GLU A 240 2.01 9.07 11.43
CA GLU A 240 1.15 10.06 12.07
C GLU A 240 0.86 11.24 11.13
N HIS A 241 -0.42 11.60 11.09
CA HIS A 241 -0.98 12.60 10.18
C HIS A 241 -2.02 13.44 10.94
N ALA A 242 -1.88 14.76 10.94
CA ALA A 242 -2.76 15.61 11.73
C ALA A 242 -4.19 15.71 11.15
N TYR A 243 -4.34 15.63 9.82
CA TYR A 243 -5.63 15.70 9.16
C TYR A 243 -6.20 14.30 8.90
N TYR A 244 -7.21 13.89 9.67
CA TYR A 244 -7.74 12.51 9.61
C TYR A 244 -8.35 12.18 8.24
N ALA A 245 -9.05 13.13 7.62
CA ALA A 245 -9.62 12.97 6.29
C ALA A 245 -8.59 12.98 5.14
N SER A 246 -7.29 13.14 5.43
CA SER A 246 -6.24 12.84 4.45
C SER A 246 -6.06 11.35 4.21
N PHE A 247 -6.72 10.50 5.00
CA PHE A 247 -6.62 9.05 4.92
C PHE A 247 -5.20 8.51 5.16
N GLY A 248 -4.35 9.30 5.84
CA GLY A 248 -2.94 8.96 6.09
C GLY A 248 -1.95 9.65 5.15
N TYR A 249 -2.39 10.23 4.04
CA TYR A 249 -1.49 10.79 3.02
C TYR A 249 -0.81 12.11 3.45
N GLN A 250 -1.38 12.87 4.38
CA GLN A 250 -0.78 14.11 4.88
C GLN A 250 0.07 13.86 6.14
N VAL A 251 1.18 13.14 5.98
CA VAL A 251 2.09 12.78 7.08
C VAL A 251 2.72 14.02 7.71
N THR A 252 2.71 14.07 9.04
CA THR A 252 3.33 15.13 9.85
C THR A 252 4.52 14.63 10.64
N ASN A 253 4.44 13.45 11.27
CA ASN A 253 5.49 12.90 12.14
C ASN A 253 5.87 11.48 11.68
N PHE A 254 6.93 11.38 10.87
CA PHE A 254 7.26 10.17 10.10
C PHE A 254 7.60 8.95 10.97
N PHE A 255 8.16 9.16 12.17
CA PHE A 255 8.55 8.09 13.11
C PHE A 255 7.49 7.80 14.18
N ALA A 256 6.35 8.50 14.16
CA ALA A 256 5.26 8.27 15.10
C ALA A 256 4.19 7.38 14.46
N ALA A 257 3.86 6.28 15.14
CA ALA A 257 2.63 5.54 14.85
C ALA A 257 1.43 6.39 15.30
N SER A 258 0.38 6.45 14.47
CA SER A 258 -0.73 7.38 14.71
C SER A 258 -1.41 7.12 16.05
N SER A 259 -1.38 8.14 16.90
CA SER A 259 -1.90 8.11 18.26
C SER A 259 -3.41 7.96 18.34
N ARG A 260 -4.12 8.23 17.24
CA ARG A 260 -5.58 8.08 17.14
C ARG A 260 -6.05 6.68 17.50
N TYR A 261 -5.26 5.66 17.16
CA TYR A 261 -5.65 4.27 17.32
C TYR A 261 -5.08 3.65 18.60
N GLY A 262 -4.15 4.31 19.29
CA GLY A 262 -3.58 3.82 20.53
C GLY A 262 -2.12 4.21 20.75
N THR A 263 -1.39 3.33 21.42
CA THR A 263 0.04 3.47 21.72
C THR A 263 0.90 2.72 20.70
N PRO A 264 2.20 3.07 20.58
CA PRO A 264 3.16 2.26 19.85
C PRO A 264 3.15 0.77 20.25
N GLU A 265 2.93 0.46 21.53
CA GLU A 265 2.89 -0.93 22.00
C GLU A 265 1.63 -1.67 21.50
N ASP A 266 0.49 -0.98 21.35
CA ASP A 266 -0.72 -1.59 20.79
C ASP A 266 -0.55 -1.94 19.29
N LEU A 267 0.23 -1.15 18.54
CA LEU A 267 0.58 -1.48 17.15
C LEU A 267 1.52 -2.68 17.07
N LYS A 268 2.50 -2.79 17.98
CA LYS A 268 3.37 -3.97 18.07
C LYS A 268 2.55 -5.23 18.36
N GLU A 269 1.58 -5.15 19.27
CA GLU A 269 0.66 -6.24 19.58
C GLU A 269 -0.18 -6.67 18.36
N LEU A 270 -0.68 -5.71 17.59
CA LEU A 270 -1.43 -5.98 16.36
C LEU A 270 -0.59 -6.79 15.37
N ILE A 271 0.63 -6.32 15.08
CA ILE A 271 1.52 -6.96 14.09
C ILE A 271 1.95 -8.34 14.59
N ASP A 272 2.32 -8.47 15.86
CA ASP A 272 2.70 -9.76 16.45
C ASP A 272 1.55 -10.77 16.42
N THR A 273 0.31 -10.32 16.66
CA THR A 273 -0.88 -11.17 16.57
C THR A 273 -1.14 -11.61 15.13
N ALA A 274 -1.01 -10.70 14.15
CA ALA A 274 -1.11 -11.05 12.73
C ALA A 274 -0.04 -12.07 12.31
N HIS A 275 1.20 -11.90 12.80
CA HIS A 275 2.28 -12.87 12.60
C HIS A 275 1.96 -14.24 13.21
N GLY A 276 1.40 -14.28 14.42
CA GLY A 276 0.90 -15.50 15.04
C GLY A 276 -0.23 -16.20 14.25
N MET A 277 -0.94 -15.45 13.41
CA MET A 277 -1.97 -15.95 12.48
C MET A 277 -1.39 -16.37 11.11
N GLY A 278 -0.09 -16.19 10.88
CA GLY A 278 0.58 -16.46 9.61
C GLY A 278 0.33 -15.39 8.54
N ILE A 279 -0.02 -14.17 8.93
CA ILE A 279 -0.38 -13.06 8.04
C ILE A 279 0.76 -12.03 8.01
N LEU A 280 1.28 -11.73 6.82
CA LEU A 280 2.25 -10.67 6.60
C LEU A 280 1.58 -9.30 6.83
N VAL A 281 2.32 -8.33 7.36
CA VAL A 281 1.83 -6.95 7.50
C VAL A 281 2.75 -6.00 6.76
N LEU A 282 2.21 -5.34 5.74
CA LEU A 282 2.86 -4.31 4.95
C LEU A 282 2.40 -2.93 5.43
N LEU A 283 3.31 -1.96 5.42
CA LEU A 283 3.01 -0.57 5.79
C LEU A 283 2.89 0.32 4.54
N ASP A 284 1.91 1.23 4.53
CA ASP A 284 1.91 2.37 3.62
C ASP A 284 3.00 3.38 4.02
N VAL A 285 3.94 3.58 3.11
CA VAL A 285 5.03 4.54 3.25
C VAL A 285 4.79 5.71 2.33
N VAL A 286 4.46 6.85 2.94
CA VAL A 286 4.25 8.11 2.23
C VAL A 286 5.55 8.92 2.25
N HIS A 287 6.49 8.54 1.38
CA HIS A 287 7.75 9.28 1.18
C HIS A 287 7.72 10.19 -0.05
N SER A 288 6.58 10.27 -0.75
CA SER A 288 6.41 11.13 -1.93
C SER A 288 6.32 12.62 -1.59
N HIS A 289 5.79 12.94 -0.41
CA HIS A 289 5.58 14.31 0.06
C HIS A 289 5.44 14.35 1.59
N ALA A 290 5.33 15.57 2.14
CA ALA A 290 4.96 15.79 3.54
C ALA A 290 3.90 16.89 3.64
N SER A 291 3.15 16.88 4.74
CA SER A 291 2.19 17.94 5.05
C SER A 291 2.85 19.33 5.13
N LYS A 292 2.12 20.37 4.73
CA LYS A 292 2.53 21.78 4.92
C LYS A 292 2.43 22.27 6.37
N ASN A 293 1.94 21.45 7.29
CA ASN A 293 1.90 21.77 8.71
C ASN A 293 3.29 22.17 9.25
N VAL A 294 3.38 23.36 9.86
CA VAL A 294 4.62 23.93 10.38
C VAL A 294 4.81 23.66 11.87
N GLU A 295 3.75 23.75 12.67
CA GLU A 295 3.88 23.66 14.13
C GLU A 295 4.02 22.21 14.63
N ASP A 296 3.36 21.28 13.95
CA ASP A 296 3.33 19.85 14.27
C ASP A 296 3.78 18.92 13.13
N GLY A 297 4.31 19.49 12.06
CA GLY A 297 4.87 18.76 10.92
C GLY A 297 6.32 19.15 10.62
N LEU A 298 6.86 18.56 9.56
CA LEU A 298 8.25 18.73 9.14
C LEU A 298 8.50 20.03 8.35
N ASN A 299 7.44 20.74 7.94
CA ASN A 299 7.55 21.96 7.15
C ASN A 299 8.20 23.10 7.94
N ASN A 300 9.13 23.83 7.31
CA ASN A 300 9.87 24.94 7.92
C ASN A 300 10.48 24.59 9.30
N PHE A 301 11.01 23.37 9.43
CA PHE A 301 11.48 22.82 10.69
C PHE A 301 12.58 23.67 11.34
N ASP A 302 13.68 23.95 10.63
CA ASP A 302 14.75 24.84 11.09
C ASP A 302 14.55 26.32 10.73
N GLY A 303 13.31 26.69 10.37
CA GLY A 303 12.94 28.02 9.91
C GLY A 303 13.22 28.32 8.44
N SER A 304 13.92 27.42 7.73
CA SER A 304 14.11 27.52 6.27
C SER A 304 13.05 26.71 5.52
N ASP A 305 12.78 27.09 4.26
CA ASP A 305 11.87 26.35 3.40
C ASP A 305 12.53 25.14 2.72
N HIS A 306 13.84 24.92 2.85
CA HIS A 306 14.61 24.03 1.96
C HIS A 306 15.50 23.00 2.69
N GLN A 307 15.27 22.79 3.98
CA GLN A 307 15.98 21.79 4.77
C GLN A 307 15.70 20.36 4.26
N TYR A 308 14.53 19.81 4.61
CA TYR A 308 14.11 18.47 4.17
C TYR A 308 13.57 18.47 2.73
N PHE A 309 13.24 19.65 2.21
CA PHE A 309 12.47 19.83 0.98
C PHE A 309 13.25 20.64 -0.04
N HIS A 310 12.84 20.59 -1.30
CA HIS A 310 13.30 21.61 -2.25
C HIS A 310 12.76 22.99 -1.83
N SER A 311 13.52 24.06 -2.09
CA SER A 311 13.02 25.43 -1.87
C SER A 311 11.79 25.69 -2.71
N ILE A 312 10.81 26.39 -2.15
CA ILE A 312 9.60 26.84 -2.85
C ILE A 312 10.00 27.73 -4.04
N SER A 313 10.99 28.59 -3.86
CA SER A 313 11.51 29.48 -4.91
C SER A 313 12.10 28.75 -6.13
N SER A 314 12.43 27.46 -6.00
CA SER A 314 12.90 26.62 -7.12
C SER A 314 11.78 26.12 -8.04
N GLY A 315 10.51 26.24 -7.61
CA GLY A 315 9.37 25.63 -8.27
C GLY A 315 9.23 24.12 -8.07
N ARG A 316 10.19 23.47 -7.38
CA ARG A 316 10.17 22.04 -7.04
C ARG A 316 9.73 21.73 -5.61
N GLY A 317 9.52 22.76 -4.78
CA GLY A 317 9.32 22.61 -3.33
C GLY A 317 7.89 22.28 -2.88
N GLU A 318 6.91 22.37 -3.79
CA GLU A 318 5.49 22.20 -3.49
C GLU A 318 4.78 21.36 -4.55
N HIS A 319 3.88 20.48 -4.12
CA HIS A 319 3.07 19.67 -5.03
C HIS A 319 1.89 20.49 -5.58
N PRO A 320 1.64 20.49 -6.90
CA PRO A 320 0.66 21.38 -7.53
C PRO A 320 -0.80 21.08 -7.18
N LEU A 321 -1.14 19.84 -6.79
CA LEU A 321 -2.52 19.43 -6.50
C LEU A 321 -2.78 19.07 -5.04
N TRP A 322 -1.75 18.69 -4.28
CA TRP A 322 -1.91 18.08 -2.96
C TRP A 322 -1.65 19.08 -1.81
N ASP A 323 -1.36 20.35 -2.15
CA ASP A 323 -1.00 21.38 -1.17
C ASP A 323 0.05 20.90 -0.15
N SER A 324 1.12 20.28 -0.65
CA SER A 324 2.11 19.54 0.14
C SER A 324 3.54 19.98 -0.17
N ARG A 325 4.50 19.64 0.70
CA ARG A 325 5.95 19.86 0.49
C ARG A 325 6.60 18.65 -0.19
N LEU A 326 7.61 18.88 -1.03
CA LEU A 326 8.32 17.83 -1.77
C LEU A 326 9.77 17.68 -1.30
N PHE A 327 10.16 16.45 -0.96
CA PHE A 327 11.48 16.12 -0.42
C PHE A 327 12.60 16.47 -1.40
N ASN A 328 13.73 16.93 -0.85
CA ASN A 328 14.97 17.03 -1.61
C ASN A 328 15.75 15.72 -1.47
N TYR A 329 15.47 14.74 -2.33
CA TYR A 329 16.15 13.44 -2.34
C TYR A 329 17.66 13.54 -2.64
N GLY A 330 18.13 14.68 -3.15
CA GLY A 330 19.55 14.99 -3.35
C GLY A 330 20.30 15.35 -2.06
N SER A 331 19.63 15.46 -0.92
CA SER A 331 20.24 15.80 0.38
C SER A 331 20.63 14.55 1.18
N PHE A 332 21.86 14.53 1.70
CA PHE A 332 22.38 13.40 2.49
C PHE A 332 21.56 13.12 3.76
N GLU A 333 21.15 14.16 4.49
CA GLU A 333 20.35 13.99 5.71
C GLU A 333 18.89 13.63 5.40
N VAL A 334 18.37 13.98 4.20
CA VAL A 334 17.06 13.48 3.73
C VAL A 334 17.14 12.00 3.38
N GLN A 335 18.19 11.57 2.70
CA GLN A 335 18.48 10.14 2.46
C GLN A 335 18.56 9.38 3.80
N ARG A 336 19.31 9.92 4.77
CA ARG A 336 19.38 9.35 6.12
C ARG A 336 18.01 9.23 6.76
N PHE A 337 17.22 10.31 6.77
CA PHE A 337 15.91 10.36 7.40
C PHE A 337 14.95 9.31 6.82
N LEU A 338 14.79 9.30 5.49
CA LEU A 338 13.82 8.42 4.81
C LEU A 338 14.25 6.94 4.87
N LEU A 339 15.52 6.63 4.63
CA LEU A 339 16.02 5.24 4.73
C LEU A 339 15.96 4.71 6.17
N SER A 340 16.26 5.57 7.15
CA SER A 340 16.13 5.21 8.56
C SER A 340 14.68 5.03 8.98
N ASN A 341 13.73 5.72 8.35
CA ASN A 341 12.31 5.53 8.59
C ASN A 341 11.83 4.11 8.21
N LEU A 342 12.25 3.62 7.04
CA LEU A 342 11.99 2.23 6.62
C LEU A 342 12.55 1.22 7.64
N THR A 343 13.80 1.45 8.04
CA THR A 343 14.48 0.60 9.03
C THR A 343 13.78 0.64 10.38
N TYR A 344 13.31 1.81 10.81
CA TYR A 344 12.60 1.99 12.06
C TYR A 344 11.31 1.17 12.09
N TYR A 345 10.51 1.18 11.03
CA TYR A 345 9.28 0.38 10.98
C TYR A 345 9.55 -1.13 10.89
N ILE A 346 10.60 -1.57 10.19
CA ILE A 346 11.02 -2.98 10.16
C ILE A 346 11.54 -3.46 11.51
N ASP A 347 12.43 -2.71 12.15
CA ASP A 347 13.11 -3.17 13.37
C ASP A 347 12.23 -2.99 14.62
N THR A 348 11.46 -1.90 14.71
CA THR A 348 10.65 -1.54 15.89
C THR A 348 9.29 -2.22 15.91
N TYR A 349 8.60 -2.26 14.77
CA TYR A 349 7.22 -2.75 14.67
C TYR A 349 7.09 -4.09 13.97
N LYS A 350 8.16 -4.56 13.31
CA LYS A 350 8.19 -5.82 12.57
C LYS A 350 7.27 -5.85 11.33
N PHE A 351 7.08 -4.73 10.63
CA PHE A 351 6.46 -4.78 9.29
C PHE A 351 7.31 -5.64 8.32
N ASP A 352 6.64 -6.41 7.45
CA ASP A 352 7.24 -7.38 6.51
C ASP A 352 7.59 -6.78 5.16
N GLY A 353 7.28 -5.50 4.97
CA GLY A 353 7.47 -4.82 3.71
C GLY A 353 6.62 -3.56 3.64
N PHE A 354 6.55 -2.97 2.45
CA PHE A 354 5.98 -1.65 2.26
C PHE A 354 5.22 -1.53 0.94
N ARG A 355 4.16 -0.71 0.95
CA ARG A 355 3.69 -0.02 -0.25
C ARG A 355 4.25 1.39 -0.23
N PHE A 356 4.89 1.82 -1.31
CA PHE A 356 5.32 3.21 -1.48
C PHE A 356 4.23 3.95 -2.25
N ASP A 357 3.65 4.95 -1.60
CA ASP A 357 2.51 5.70 -2.14
C ASP A 357 2.97 6.94 -2.93
N GLY A 358 2.26 7.23 -4.01
CA GLY A 358 2.55 8.35 -4.90
C GLY A 358 3.88 8.21 -5.65
N VAL A 359 4.29 6.99 -6.01
CA VAL A 359 5.55 6.75 -6.76
C VAL A 359 5.53 7.49 -8.10
N THR A 360 4.39 7.60 -8.79
CA THR A 360 4.30 8.46 -9.98
C THR A 360 4.63 9.92 -9.68
N SER A 361 4.21 10.45 -8.52
CA SER A 361 4.54 11.84 -8.13
C SER A 361 6.04 12.01 -7.88
N MET A 362 6.69 10.98 -7.32
CA MET A 362 8.14 10.96 -7.13
C MET A 362 8.91 10.84 -8.44
N LEU A 363 8.46 9.97 -9.35
CA LEU A 363 9.21 9.63 -10.56
C LEU A 363 9.30 10.78 -11.55
N TYR A 364 8.33 11.71 -11.57
CA TYR A 364 8.25 12.73 -12.60
C TYR A 364 8.16 14.14 -12.02
N MET A 365 8.87 15.08 -12.65
CA MET A 365 8.84 16.50 -12.28
C MET A 365 7.48 17.18 -12.51
N HIS A 366 6.62 16.58 -13.35
CA HIS A 366 5.22 16.99 -13.53
C HIS A 366 4.24 16.17 -12.67
N HIS A 367 4.75 15.23 -11.87
CA HIS A 367 4.01 14.44 -10.89
C HIS A 367 2.83 13.62 -11.44
N GLY A 368 2.84 13.28 -12.73
CA GLY A 368 1.69 12.64 -13.39
C GLY A 368 0.46 13.55 -13.55
N VAL A 369 0.61 14.88 -13.42
CA VAL A 369 -0.49 15.84 -13.50
C VAL A 369 -0.57 16.51 -14.89
N GLY A 370 -1.80 16.82 -15.31
CA GLY A 370 -2.08 17.59 -16.52
C GLY A 370 -1.73 16.84 -17.80
N ALA A 371 -1.55 17.58 -18.90
CA ALA A 371 -1.26 16.97 -20.21
C ALA A 371 0.08 16.21 -20.24
N GLY A 372 1.05 16.59 -19.40
CA GLY A 372 2.32 15.87 -19.25
C GLY A 372 2.21 14.56 -18.46
N GLY A 373 1.13 14.36 -17.71
CA GLY A 373 0.85 13.14 -16.96
C GLY A 373 0.09 12.06 -17.72
N ALA A 374 -0.22 12.28 -19.00
CA ALA A 374 -0.84 11.27 -19.84
C ALA A 374 0.23 10.34 -20.42
N PHE A 375 0.12 9.06 -20.12
CA PHE A 375 1.07 8.03 -20.54
C PHE A 375 0.46 7.14 -21.63
N SER A 376 1.09 7.09 -22.80
CA SER A 376 0.64 6.28 -23.94
C SER A 376 1.30 4.90 -23.97
N GLY A 377 2.42 4.74 -23.26
CA GLY A 377 3.28 3.56 -23.33
C GLY A 377 4.47 3.73 -24.28
N ASP A 378 4.61 4.89 -24.93
CA ASP A 378 5.84 5.25 -25.65
C ASP A 378 6.99 5.43 -24.67
N TYR A 379 8.06 4.63 -24.81
CA TYR A 379 9.21 4.66 -23.92
C TYR A 379 9.90 6.02 -23.86
N ASN A 380 9.72 6.90 -24.85
CA ASN A 380 10.24 8.26 -24.80
C ASN A 380 9.66 9.10 -23.65
N GLU A 381 8.43 8.80 -23.21
CA GLU A 381 7.76 9.42 -22.05
C GLU A 381 8.42 9.03 -20.72
N TYR A 382 9.23 7.96 -20.71
CA TYR A 382 9.84 7.39 -19.50
C TYR A 382 11.37 7.48 -19.52
N LEU A 383 11.99 7.30 -20.68
CA LEU A 383 13.41 6.99 -20.81
C LEU A 383 14.18 7.92 -21.75
N SER A 384 13.53 8.89 -22.42
CA SER A 384 14.28 9.89 -23.21
C SER A 384 14.76 11.04 -22.32
N LYS A 385 15.94 11.60 -22.62
CA LYS A 385 16.48 12.75 -21.87
C LYS A 385 15.63 14.00 -22.07
N GLU A 386 15.03 14.12 -23.25
CA GLU A 386 14.33 15.33 -23.67
C GLU A 386 12.86 15.37 -23.25
N ARG A 387 12.20 14.21 -23.13
CA ARG A 387 10.74 14.14 -22.90
C ARG A 387 10.34 13.53 -21.56
N SER A 388 11.17 12.68 -20.95
CA SER A 388 10.67 11.87 -19.84
C SER A 388 10.41 12.64 -18.55
N ALA A 389 11.07 13.80 -18.36
CA ALA A 389 10.94 14.62 -17.15
C ALA A 389 11.09 13.82 -15.82
N VAL A 390 11.81 12.70 -15.85
CA VAL A 390 11.99 11.84 -14.67
C VAL A 390 12.89 12.53 -13.67
N ASP A 391 12.50 12.52 -12.40
CA ASP A 391 13.34 12.96 -11.30
C ASP A 391 14.36 11.85 -10.97
N HIS A 392 15.63 12.11 -11.33
CA HIS A 392 16.71 11.16 -11.13
C HIS A 392 17.06 10.96 -9.65
N GLU A 393 16.87 11.97 -8.81
CA GLU A 393 17.20 11.92 -7.38
C GLU A 393 16.17 11.06 -6.64
N ALA A 394 14.89 11.23 -6.97
CA ALA A 394 13.80 10.41 -6.45
C ALA A 394 13.94 8.94 -6.88
N LEU A 395 14.23 8.68 -8.17
CA LEU A 395 14.47 7.31 -8.66
C LEU A 395 15.67 6.66 -7.98
N ALA A 396 16.77 7.41 -7.76
CA ALA A 396 17.93 6.90 -7.04
C ALA A 396 17.58 6.56 -5.57
N TYR A 397 16.80 7.41 -4.89
CA TYR A 397 16.28 7.11 -3.56
C TYR A 397 15.46 5.80 -3.54
N LEU A 398 14.51 5.63 -4.47
CA LEU A 398 13.68 4.43 -4.57
C LEU A 398 14.52 3.15 -4.80
N MET A 399 15.54 3.25 -5.65
CA MET A 399 16.50 2.17 -5.89
C MET A 399 17.24 1.75 -4.60
N ILE A 400 17.73 2.72 -3.82
CA ILE A 400 18.46 2.47 -2.57
C ILE A 400 17.51 1.96 -1.47
N ALA A 401 16.29 2.50 -1.41
CA ALA A 401 15.27 2.08 -0.48
C ALA A 401 14.91 0.61 -0.68
N ASN A 402 14.71 0.18 -1.93
CA ASN A 402 14.45 -1.23 -2.23
C ASN A 402 15.62 -2.15 -1.85
N ASP A 403 16.85 -1.75 -2.17
CA ASP A 403 18.06 -2.48 -1.74
C ASP A 403 18.12 -2.64 -0.22
N LEU A 404 17.86 -1.56 0.52
CA LEU A 404 17.86 -1.57 1.98
C LEU A 404 16.79 -2.52 2.54
N VAL A 405 15.56 -2.47 2.03
CA VAL A 405 14.47 -3.34 2.50
C VAL A 405 14.83 -4.82 2.29
N HIS A 406 15.40 -5.16 1.14
CA HIS A 406 15.86 -6.51 0.85
C HIS A 406 17.12 -6.92 1.65
N GLU A 407 17.99 -5.97 2.04
CA GLU A 407 19.09 -6.22 2.98
C GLU A 407 18.57 -6.51 4.39
N LEU A 408 17.52 -5.80 4.83
CA LEU A 408 16.91 -5.95 6.15
C LEU A 408 16.04 -7.21 6.27
N LEU A 409 15.37 -7.60 5.18
CA LEU A 409 14.42 -8.72 5.11
C LEU A 409 14.76 -9.68 3.94
N PRO A 410 15.93 -10.34 3.95
CA PRO A 410 16.42 -11.10 2.79
C PRO A 410 15.54 -12.31 2.42
N GLU A 411 14.72 -12.82 3.35
CA GLU A 411 13.89 -14.00 3.13
C GLU A 411 12.45 -13.68 2.73
N SER A 412 11.94 -12.48 3.05
CA SER A 412 10.50 -12.20 3.03
C SER A 412 10.12 -10.77 2.66
N ALA A 413 11.07 -9.94 2.21
CA ALA A 413 10.79 -8.57 1.80
C ALA A 413 9.65 -8.53 0.76
N VAL A 414 8.76 -7.55 0.90
CA VAL A 414 7.78 -7.21 -0.14
C VAL A 414 7.76 -5.71 -0.30
N THR A 415 8.07 -5.21 -1.48
CA THR A 415 7.88 -3.79 -1.83
C THR A 415 6.92 -3.62 -3.00
N ILE A 416 5.90 -2.78 -2.80
CA ILE A 416 4.85 -2.49 -3.78
C ILE A 416 4.92 -1.02 -4.17
N ALA A 417 5.00 -0.72 -5.46
CA ALA A 417 4.90 0.64 -5.97
C ALA A 417 3.45 1.00 -6.32
N GLU A 418 2.94 2.10 -5.77
CA GLU A 418 1.76 2.79 -6.30
C GLU A 418 2.20 3.71 -7.45
N ASP A 419 2.31 3.12 -8.64
CA ASP A 419 2.65 3.84 -9.87
C ASP A 419 1.59 3.61 -10.94
N VAL A 420 0.93 4.69 -11.37
CA VAL A 420 -0.07 4.68 -12.44
C VAL A 420 0.58 4.77 -13.83
N SER A 421 1.78 5.35 -13.96
CA SER A 421 2.40 5.57 -15.27
C SER A 421 2.80 4.25 -15.94
N GLY A 422 3.28 3.29 -15.16
CA GLY A 422 3.83 2.05 -15.67
C GLY A 422 5.24 2.18 -16.18
N TYR A 423 6.07 2.84 -15.38
CA TYR A 423 7.49 2.98 -15.63
C TYR A 423 8.15 1.63 -15.94
N PRO A 424 8.83 1.48 -17.10
CA PRO A 424 9.45 0.21 -17.47
C PRO A 424 10.61 -0.10 -16.53
N THR A 425 10.79 -1.37 -16.16
CA THR A 425 11.85 -1.85 -15.24
C THR A 425 11.68 -1.45 -13.78
N LEU A 426 10.57 -0.79 -13.40
CA LEU A 426 10.33 -0.37 -12.01
C LEU A 426 10.34 -1.57 -11.07
N CYS A 427 9.80 -2.71 -11.52
CA CYS A 427 9.71 -3.95 -10.75
C CYS A 427 10.78 -4.97 -11.15
N LEU A 428 11.91 -4.52 -11.71
CA LEU A 428 13.11 -5.34 -11.89
C LEU A 428 14.17 -4.99 -10.83
N PRO A 429 15.01 -5.94 -10.41
CA PRO A 429 16.10 -5.67 -9.48
C PRO A 429 17.07 -4.58 -9.97
N ARG A 430 17.59 -3.79 -9.04
CA ARG A 430 18.55 -2.72 -9.36
C ARG A 430 19.83 -3.22 -10.03
N HIS A 431 20.32 -4.39 -9.63
CA HIS A 431 21.52 -4.97 -10.26
C HIS A 431 21.34 -5.28 -11.75
N MET A 432 20.10 -5.54 -12.20
CA MET A 432 19.75 -5.70 -13.62
C MET A 432 19.57 -4.37 -14.35
N GLY A 433 19.37 -3.27 -13.61
CA GLY A 433 19.07 -1.94 -14.15
C GLY A 433 17.66 -1.44 -13.85
N GLY A 434 16.91 -2.09 -12.94
CA GLY A 434 15.56 -1.69 -12.55
C GLY A 434 15.44 -0.85 -11.28
N GLY A 435 14.20 -0.53 -10.90
CA GLY A 435 13.87 0.25 -9.69
C GLY A 435 13.93 -0.53 -8.37
N GLY A 436 13.86 -1.86 -8.44
CA GLY A 436 14.00 -2.76 -7.29
C GLY A 436 12.69 -3.13 -6.59
N PHE A 437 11.53 -2.68 -7.06
CA PHE A 437 10.25 -3.08 -6.47
C PHE A 437 9.91 -4.54 -6.78
N ASP A 438 9.20 -5.21 -5.88
CA ASP A 438 8.69 -6.56 -6.14
C ASP A 438 7.42 -6.54 -6.99
N TYR A 439 6.53 -5.58 -6.73
CA TYR A 439 5.25 -5.44 -7.41
C TYR A 439 4.94 -3.97 -7.71
N ARG A 440 4.02 -3.74 -8.65
CA ARG A 440 3.26 -2.48 -8.77
C ARG A 440 1.76 -2.73 -8.72
N LEU A 441 1.00 -1.71 -8.36
CA LEU A 441 -0.47 -1.76 -8.43
C LEU A 441 -0.96 -1.71 -9.89
N ALA A 442 -1.92 -2.56 -10.24
CA ALA A 442 -2.58 -2.57 -11.54
C ALA A 442 -3.74 -1.54 -11.59
N MET A 443 -3.39 -0.26 -11.51
CA MET A 443 -4.34 0.84 -11.27
C MET A 443 -5.35 1.08 -12.39
N ALA A 444 -5.09 0.56 -13.60
CA ALA A 444 -6.03 0.66 -14.73
C ALA A 444 -7.25 -0.27 -14.60
N LEU A 445 -7.19 -1.30 -13.74
CA LEU A 445 -8.26 -2.30 -13.64
C LEU A 445 -9.56 -1.75 -13.01
N PRO A 446 -9.51 -1.02 -11.87
CA PRO A 446 -10.70 -0.37 -11.33
C PRO A 446 -11.34 0.62 -12.30
N ASP A 447 -10.53 1.47 -12.94
CA ASP A 447 -11.01 2.47 -13.92
C ASP A 447 -11.81 1.83 -15.05
N MET A 448 -11.34 0.67 -15.54
CA MET A 448 -12.07 -0.11 -16.54
C MET A 448 -13.44 -0.54 -16.01
N TRP A 449 -13.50 -1.16 -14.83
CA TRP A 449 -14.76 -1.66 -14.27
C TRP A 449 -15.77 -0.53 -14.01
N ILE A 450 -15.32 0.57 -13.41
CA ILE A 450 -16.16 1.76 -13.17
C ILE A 450 -16.67 2.31 -14.50
N LYS A 451 -15.80 2.48 -15.50
CA LYS A 451 -16.19 2.99 -16.81
C LYS A 451 -17.23 2.10 -17.47
N ILE A 452 -17.06 0.78 -17.41
CA ILE A 452 -18.01 -0.19 -17.96
C ILE A 452 -19.36 -0.04 -17.26
N LEU A 453 -19.39 -0.10 -15.92
CA LEU A 453 -20.63 -0.05 -15.15
C LEU A 453 -21.36 1.28 -15.24
N LYS A 454 -20.62 2.38 -15.38
CA LYS A 454 -21.17 3.74 -15.51
C LYS A 454 -21.72 4.02 -16.91
N THR A 455 -21.16 3.43 -17.96
CA THR A 455 -21.40 3.88 -19.35
C THR A 455 -21.94 2.83 -20.30
N LYS A 456 -22.02 1.56 -19.89
CA LYS A 456 -22.41 0.43 -20.75
C LYS A 456 -23.51 -0.40 -20.11
N THR A 457 -24.44 -0.85 -20.94
CA THR A 457 -25.35 -1.97 -20.61
C THR A 457 -24.60 -3.30 -20.71
N ASP A 458 -25.08 -4.35 -20.04
CA ASP A 458 -24.40 -5.66 -19.98
C ASP A 458 -24.12 -6.25 -21.38
N GLU A 459 -25.04 -6.08 -22.33
CA GLU A 459 -24.89 -6.57 -23.71
C GLU A 459 -23.79 -5.83 -24.49
N GLN A 460 -23.47 -4.60 -24.08
CA GLN A 460 -22.45 -3.74 -24.69
C GLN A 460 -21.05 -3.96 -24.09
N TRP A 461 -20.90 -4.87 -23.13
CA TRP A 461 -19.58 -5.21 -22.60
C TRP A 461 -18.74 -5.85 -23.71
N ASP A 462 -17.57 -5.25 -23.94
CA ASP A 462 -16.55 -5.69 -24.89
C ASP A 462 -15.60 -6.62 -24.14
N LEU A 463 -15.77 -7.93 -24.34
CA LEU A 463 -15.01 -8.94 -23.62
C LEU A 463 -13.55 -8.96 -24.05
N ALA A 464 -13.27 -8.67 -25.32
CA ALA A 464 -11.91 -8.53 -25.82
C ALA A 464 -11.16 -7.39 -25.14
N ASN A 465 -11.82 -6.24 -24.92
CA ASN A 465 -11.24 -5.13 -24.17
C ASN A 465 -11.06 -5.47 -22.69
N ILE A 466 -12.03 -6.12 -22.04
CA ILE A 466 -11.91 -6.57 -20.64
C ILE A 466 -10.68 -7.49 -20.49
N VAL A 467 -10.59 -8.51 -21.34
CA VAL A 467 -9.46 -9.44 -21.35
C VAL A 467 -8.15 -8.70 -21.64
N PHE A 468 -8.16 -7.80 -22.63
CA PHE A 468 -6.97 -7.01 -22.96
C PHE A 468 -6.50 -6.21 -21.75
N THR A 469 -7.35 -5.43 -21.10
CA THR A 469 -6.95 -4.63 -19.94
C THR A 469 -6.46 -5.48 -18.76
N LEU A 470 -7.11 -6.62 -18.47
CA LEU A 470 -6.66 -7.55 -17.43
C LEU A 470 -5.30 -8.19 -17.76
N THR A 471 -4.97 -8.37 -19.04
CA THR A 471 -3.75 -9.06 -19.48
C THR A 471 -2.66 -8.13 -20.01
N ASN A 472 -2.93 -6.84 -20.20
CA ASN A 472 -1.99 -5.87 -20.76
C ASN A 472 -1.04 -5.35 -19.68
N ARG A 473 -0.02 -6.16 -19.40
CA ARG A 473 0.96 -5.94 -18.33
C ARG A 473 2.35 -6.30 -18.87
N ARG A 474 3.39 -5.73 -18.25
CA ARG A 474 4.77 -5.99 -18.65
C ARG A 474 5.15 -7.42 -18.27
N TYR A 475 5.68 -8.18 -19.23
CA TYR A 475 6.07 -9.56 -18.98
C TYR A 475 7.20 -9.62 -17.94
N GLY A 476 7.02 -10.47 -16.91
CA GLY A 476 7.98 -10.72 -15.83
C GLY A 476 8.17 -9.58 -14.81
N GLU A 477 7.43 -8.48 -14.92
CA GLU A 477 7.25 -7.49 -13.85
C GLU A 477 5.91 -7.77 -13.16
N LYS A 478 5.93 -8.13 -11.87
CA LYS A 478 4.73 -8.59 -11.15
C LYS A 478 3.79 -7.42 -10.84
N VAL A 479 2.49 -7.67 -10.87
CA VAL A 479 1.49 -6.66 -10.48
C VAL A 479 0.48 -7.20 -9.46
N VAL A 480 0.03 -6.32 -8.58
CA VAL A 480 -1.11 -6.55 -7.67
C VAL A 480 -2.38 -6.11 -8.37
N ALA A 481 -3.30 -7.04 -8.62
CA ALA A 481 -4.59 -6.77 -9.23
C ALA A 481 -5.68 -6.57 -8.19
N TYR A 482 -6.62 -5.67 -8.49
CA TYR A 482 -7.78 -5.38 -7.66
C TYR A 482 -8.86 -4.76 -8.56
N CYS A 483 -10.13 -4.93 -8.18
CA CYS A 483 -11.28 -4.48 -8.98
C CYS A 483 -11.80 -3.10 -8.56
N GLU A 484 -11.47 -2.67 -7.35
CA GLU A 484 -11.81 -1.39 -6.73
C GLU A 484 -10.85 -1.16 -5.55
N SER A 485 -10.50 0.09 -5.25
CA SER A 485 -9.63 0.47 -4.14
C SER A 485 -10.35 1.31 -3.09
N HIS A 486 -9.59 1.74 -2.08
CA HIS A 486 -10.00 2.74 -1.13
C HIS A 486 -10.44 4.07 -1.78
N ASP A 487 -9.88 4.46 -2.94
CA ASP A 487 -10.30 5.68 -3.67
C ASP A 487 -11.76 5.59 -4.14
N GLN A 488 -12.15 4.46 -4.73
CA GLN A 488 -13.55 4.24 -5.15
C GLN A 488 -14.52 4.11 -3.98
N ALA A 489 -14.01 3.77 -2.80
CA ALA A 489 -14.82 3.74 -1.60
C ALA A 489 -15.11 5.14 -1.05
N LEU A 490 -14.31 6.18 -1.39
CA LEU A 490 -14.49 7.53 -0.85
C LEU A 490 -15.71 8.26 -1.44
N VAL A 491 -16.19 9.27 -0.70
CA VAL A 491 -17.25 10.18 -1.16
C VAL A 491 -16.87 10.82 -2.49
N GLY A 492 -17.78 10.71 -3.47
CA GLY A 492 -17.56 11.22 -4.83
C GLY A 492 -17.46 10.12 -5.89
N ASP A 493 -17.27 8.86 -5.48
CA ASP A 493 -17.45 7.68 -6.34
C ASP A 493 -18.41 6.66 -5.68
N LYS A 494 -18.53 5.46 -6.25
CA LYS A 494 -19.33 4.35 -5.73
C LYS A 494 -18.50 3.07 -5.72
N THR A 495 -18.71 2.24 -4.70
CA THR A 495 -18.21 0.86 -4.69
C THR A 495 -18.80 0.05 -5.84
N LEU A 496 -18.14 -1.06 -6.20
CA LEU A 496 -18.62 -1.99 -7.22
C LEU A 496 -20.05 -2.47 -6.90
N ALA A 497 -20.31 -2.81 -5.64
CA ALA A 497 -21.62 -3.22 -5.17
C ALA A 497 -22.67 -2.13 -5.37
N PHE A 498 -22.33 -0.87 -5.06
CA PHE A 498 -23.25 0.24 -5.20
C PHE A 498 -23.47 0.67 -6.66
N TRP A 499 -22.46 0.51 -7.54
CA TRP A 499 -22.66 0.61 -9.00
C TRP A 499 -23.61 -0.44 -9.56
N LEU A 500 -23.61 -1.64 -8.97
CA LEU A 500 -24.39 -2.78 -9.45
C LEU A 500 -25.84 -2.80 -8.94
N MET A 501 -26.06 -2.35 -7.70
CA MET A 501 -27.33 -2.53 -6.97
C MET A 501 -27.96 -1.22 -6.47
N ASP A 502 -27.17 -0.15 -6.34
CA ASP A 502 -27.62 1.20 -5.94
C ASP A 502 -28.62 1.18 -4.76
N ALA A 503 -29.71 1.95 -4.84
CA ALA A 503 -30.71 2.07 -3.78
C ALA A 503 -31.40 0.74 -3.41
N GLU A 504 -31.40 -0.27 -4.29
CA GLU A 504 -31.98 -1.57 -3.95
C GLU A 504 -31.18 -2.30 -2.87
N MET A 505 -29.91 -1.95 -2.63
CA MET A 505 -29.15 -2.53 -1.52
C MET A 505 -29.83 -2.32 -0.16
N TYR A 506 -30.51 -1.18 0.03
CA TYR A 506 -31.14 -0.85 1.31
C TYR A 506 -32.44 -1.61 1.59
N THR A 507 -33.04 -2.23 0.57
CA THR A 507 -34.37 -2.86 0.68
C THR A 507 -34.41 -4.31 0.19
N GLY A 508 -33.52 -4.68 -0.73
CA GLY A 508 -33.48 -5.98 -1.39
C GLY A 508 -32.43 -6.97 -0.84
N MET A 509 -31.67 -6.60 0.19
CA MET A 509 -30.63 -7.47 0.76
C MET A 509 -31.13 -8.46 1.81
N SER A 510 -32.42 -8.52 2.15
CA SER A 510 -32.97 -9.49 3.11
C SER A 510 -33.28 -10.86 2.50
N THR A 511 -32.69 -11.92 3.03
CA THR A 511 -32.93 -13.33 2.63
C THR A 511 -34.37 -13.81 2.84
N LEU A 512 -35.22 -13.05 3.54
CA LEU A 512 -36.62 -13.40 3.81
C LEU A 512 -37.57 -13.21 2.62
N GLN A 513 -37.10 -12.57 1.55
CA GLN A 513 -37.85 -12.35 0.31
C GLN A 513 -36.99 -12.80 -0.87
N GLU A 514 -37.58 -13.22 -1.98
CA GLU A 514 -36.82 -13.48 -3.21
C GLU A 514 -36.06 -12.21 -3.66
N PRO A 515 -34.80 -12.32 -4.10
CA PRO A 515 -34.07 -11.15 -4.59
C PRO A 515 -34.76 -10.58 -5.84
N SER A 516 -34.75 -9.27 -5.98
CA SER A 516 -35.10 -8.63 -7.24
C SER A 516 -34.08 -9.03 -8.33
N LEU A 517 -34.42 -8.81 -9.60
CA LEU A 517 -33.49 -9.05 -10.71
C LEU A 517 -32.24 -8.15 -10.62
N VAL A 518 -32.34 -6.99 -9.97
CA VAL A 518 -31.20 -6.07 -9.75
C VAL A 518 -30.26 -6.63 -8.70
N ILE A 519 -30.79 -7.12 -7.57
CA ILE A 519 -29.97 -7.75 -6.52
C ILE A 519 -29.35 -9.05 -7.02
N ASP A 520 -30.10 -9.89 -7.73
CA ASP A 520 -29.57 -11.14 -8.32
C ASP A 520 -28.43 -10.84 -9.32
N ARG A 521 -28.65 -9.87 -10.22
CA ARG A 521 -27.60 -9.36 -11.13
C ARG A 521 -26.38 -8.88 -10.36
N GLY A 522 -26.60 -8.05 -9.33
CA GLY A 522 -25.51 -7.40 -8.61
C GLY A 522 -24.66 -8.40 -7.83
N ILE A 523 -25.29 -9.35 -7.13
CA ILE A 523 -24.58 -10.40 -6.41
C ILE A 523 -23.77 -11.27 -7.39
N ALA A 524 -24.37 -11.66 -8.52
CA ALA A 524 -23.69 -12.47 -9.52
C ALA A 524 -22.48 -11.73 -10.14
N LEU A 525 -22.68 -10.51 -10.65
CA LEU A 525 -21.61 -9.76 -11.31
C LEU A 525 -20.51 -9.33 -10.34
N HIS A 526 -20.82 -9.01 -9.08
CA HIS A 526 -19.82 -8.70 -8.07
C HIS A 526 -18.85 -9.87 -7.88
N LYS A 527 -19.36 -11.10 -7.73
CA LYS A 527 -18.55 -12.32 -7.65
C LYS A 527 -17.71 -12.55 -8.92
N LEU A 528 -18.34 -12.42 -10.09
CA LEU A 528 -17.69 -12.70 -11.37
C LEU A 528 -16.57 -11.70 -11.69
N ILE A 529 -16.79 -10.40 -11.45
CA ILE A 529 -15.78 -9.35 -11.64
C ILE A 529 -14.57 -9.58 -10.73
N ARG A 530 -14.81 -9.91 -9.46
CA ARG A 530 -13.75 -10.19 -8.48
C ARG A 530 -12.95 -11.42 -8.87
N LEU A 531 -13.60 -12.54 -9.19
CA LEU A 531 -12.91 -13.76 -9.62
C LEU A 531 -12.15 -13.57 -10.93
N LEU A 532 -12.73 -12.86 -11.91
CA LEU A 532 -12.06 -12.60 -13.19
C LEU A 532 -10.82 -11.72 -13.00
N THR A 533 -10.92 -10.67 -12.17
CA THR A 533 -9.79 -9.80 -11.82
C THR A 533 -8.71 -10.57 -11.06
N HIS A 534 -9.11 -11.38 -10.08
CA HIS A 534 -8.21 -12.20 -9.27
C HIS A 534 -7.49 -13.26 -10.11
N ALA A 535 -8.18 -13.92 -11.04
CA ALA A 535 -7.62 -15.01 -11.82
C ALA A 535 -6.82 -14.55 -13.04
N LEU A 536 -7.13 -13.39 -13.62
CA LEU A 536 -6.53 -12.93 -14.89
C LEU A 536 -5.66 -11.66 -14.77
N GLY A 537 -5.88 -10.83 -13.75
CA GLY A 537 -5.29 -9.48 -13.67
C GLY A 537 -3.87 -9.41 -13.09
N GLY A 538 -3.50 -10.35 -12.23
CA GLY A 538 -2.41 -10.16 -11.26
C GLY A 538 -1.50 -11.36 -11.00
N GLU A 539 -0.30 -11.10 -10.49
CA GLU A 539 0.54 -12.06 -9.74
C GLU A 539 0.23 -12.02 -8.23
N ALA A 540 -0.55 -11.04 -7.81
CA ALA A 540 -1.08 -10.86 -6.47
C ALA A 540 -2.49 -10.26 -6.56
N TYR A 541 -3.28 -10.38 -5.49
CA TYR A 541 -4.62 -9.80 -5.40
C TYR A 541 -4.74 -8.90 -4.18
N LEU A 542 -5.47 -7.79 -4.31
CA LEU A 542 -5.78 -6.87 -3.22
C LEU A 542 -7.29 -6.64 -3.11
N ASN A 543 -7.76 -6.51 -1.87
CA ASN A 543 -9.12 -6.12 -1.52
C ASN A 543 -9.12 -5.10 -0.39
N PHE A 544 -9.85 -4.00 -0.56
CA PHE A 544 -10.05 -3.01 0.49
C PHE A 544 -11.17 -3.42 1.45
N GLU A 545 -10.96 -3.21 2.76
CA GLU A 545 -11.85 -3.67 3.82
C GLU A 545 -13.32 -3.27 3.58
N GLY A 546 -14.22 -4.24 3.60
CA GLY A 546 -15.64 -4.06 3.32
C GLY A 546 -16.06 -4.49 1.91
N ASN A 547 -15.19 -4.32 0.91
CA ASN A 547 -15.54 -4.61 -0.48
C ASN A 547 -15.69 -6.12 -0.73
N GLU A 548 -15.12 -6.97 0.12
CA GLU A 548 -15.24 -8.42 0.01
C GLU A 548 -16.68 -8.92 0.10
N PHE A 549 -17.51 -8.21 0.86
CA PHE A 549 -18.92 -8.52 1.04
C PHE A 549 -19.85 -7.52 0.35
N GLY A 550 -19.33 -6.64 -0.49
CA GLY A 550 -20.10 -5.61 -1.16
C GLY A 550 -20.72 -4.62 -0.16
N HIS A 551 -19.89 -4.03 0.70
CA HIS A 551 -20.33 -2.99 1.63
C HIS A 551 -21.13 -1.88 0.91
N PRO A 552 -22.30 -1.48 1.45
CA PRO A 552 -23.14 -0.44 0.84
C PRO A 552 -22.55 0.96 1.04
N GLU A 553 -23.25 1.98 0.58
CA GLU A 553 -22.90 3.40 0.81
C GLU A 553 -21.52 3.78 0.25
N TRP A 554 -20.81 4.64 0.98
CA TRP A 554 -19.46 5.14 0.69
C TRP A 554 -18.75 5.45 2.03
N LEU A 555 -17.46 5.74 1.96
CA LEU A 555 -16.58 6.18 3.03
C LEU A 555 -16.46 7.70 2.98
N ASP A 556 -16.73 8.39 4.08
CA ASP A 556 -16.49 9.83 4.22
C ASP A 556 -15.94 10.10 5.61
N PHE A 557 -14.86 10.87 5.67
CA PHE A 557 -14.18 11.20 6.91
C PHE A 557 -14.74 12.49 7.52
N PRO A 558 -14.67 12.66 8.86
CA PRO A 558 -15.08 13.89 9.52
C PRO A 558 -14.37 15.11 8.92
N ASN A 559 -15.16 16.06 8.42
CA ASN A 559 -14.66 17.30 7.87
C ASN A 559 -15.71 18.42 8.02
N VAL A 560 -15.29 19.66 7.71
CA VAL A 560 -16.16 20.85 7.85
C VAL A 560 -17.44 20.76 7.00
N ASN A 561 -17.41 20.07 5.86
CA ASN A 561 -18.57 20.00 4.95
C ASN A 561 -19.64 19.01 5.41
N ASN A 562 -19.28 18.01 6.23
CA ASN A 562 -20.21 17.04 6.82
C ASN A 562 -20.46 17.26 8.31
N GLY A 563 -19.99 18.38 8.86
CA GLY A 563 -20.16 18.74 10.27
C GLY A 563 -19.37 17.85 11.23
N ASP A 564 -18.16 17.45 10.83
CA ASP A 564 -17.27 16.55 11.57
C ASP A 564 -17.93 15.19 11.88
N SER A 565 -18.71 14.67 10.94
CA SER A 565 -19.44 13.42 11.10
C SER A 565 -18.55 12.20 10.93
N TYR A 566 -18.65 11.27 11.88
CA TYR A 566 -18.04 9.94 11.79
C TYR A 566 -19.01 8.89 11.21
N HIS A 567 -20.20 9.30 10.77
CA HIS A 567 -21.25 8.35 10.37
C HIS A 567 -20.84 7.44 9.22
N TYR A 568 -20.06 7.93 8.26
CA TYR A 568 -19.57 7.13 7.14
C TYR A 568 -18.11 6.68 7.30
N ALA A 569 -17.41 7.16 8.33
CA ALA A 569 -16.03 6.77 8.68
C ALA A 569 -16.02 5.45 9.47
N ARG A 570 -16.66 4.41 8.93
CA ARG A 570 -16.91 3.14 9.61
C ARG A 570 -17.04 1.97 8.62
N ARG A 571 -17.07 0.75 9.17
CA ARG A 571 -17.30 -0.50 8.43
C ARG A 571 -18.40 -1.32 9.09
N GLN A 572 -19.48 -1.53 8.35
CA GLN A 572 -20.68 -2.20 8.82
C GLN A 572 -20.53 -3.73 8.82
N PHE A 573 -19.51 -4.27 9.52
CA PHE A 573 -19.26 -5.71 9.60
C PHE A 573 -20.45 -6.51 10.16
N ASN A 574 -21.32 -5.86 10.93
CA ASN A 574 -22.59 -6.40 11.39
C ASN A 574 -23.52 -6.86 10.24
N LEU A 575 -23.37 -6.30 9.03
CA LEU A 575 -24.18 -6.71 7.86
C LEU A 575 -23.82 -8.13 7.37
N VAL A 576 -22.57 -8.54 7.54
CA VAL A 576 -22.10 -9.90 7.19
C VAL A 576 -22.46 -10.90 8.28
N ASP A 577 -22.44 -10.46 9.54
CA ASP A 577 -22.74 -11.30 10.70
C ASP A 577 -24.25 -11.61 10.83
N ASP A 578 -25.12 -10.82 10.20
CA ASP A 578 -26.55 -11.07 10.17
C ASP A 578 -26.94 -12.07 9.07
N HIS A 579 -27.23 -13.30 9.48
CA HIS A 579 -27.65 -14.38 8.58
C HIS A 579 -29.00 -14.14 7.87
N LEU A 580 -29.74 -13.10 8.24
CA LEU A 580 -30.94 -12.67 7.51
C LEU A 580 -30.61 -11.77 6.30
N LEU A 581 -29.36 -11.37 6.12
CA LEU A 581 -28.91 -10.53 5.01
C LEU A 581 -28.05 -11.28 3.98
N ARG A 582 -28.02 -10.77 2.75
CA ARG A 582 -27.33 -11.36 1.61
C ARG A 582 -25.83 -11.02 1.53
N TYR A 583 -25.32 -10.09 2.33
CA TYR A 583 -23.90 -9.74 2.35
C TYR A 583 -23.02 -10.96 2.67
N GLN A 584 -23.52 -11.87 3.51
CA GLN A 584 -22.86 -13.15 3.80
C GLN A 584 -22.55 -13.97 2.53
N HIS A 585 -23.38 -13.87 1.49
CA HIS A 585 -23.17 -14.61 0.24
C HIS A 585 -21.93 -14.14 -0.52
N LEU A 586 -21.72 -12.83 -0.59
CA LEU A 586 -20.54 -12.23 -1.19
C LEU A 586 -19.30 -12.55 -0.36
N ASN A 587 -19.41 -12.43 0.97
CA ASN A 587 -18.34 -12.79 1.90
C ASN A 587 -17.94 -14.28 1.80
N ASN A 588 -18.92 -15.18 1.69
CA ASN A 588 -18.67 -16.61 1.55
C ASN A 588 -17.98 -16.93 0.22
N PHE A 589 -18.39 -16.27 -0.87
CA PHE A 589 -17.73 -16.45 -2.16
C PHE A 589 -16.30 -15.92 -2.14
N ASP A 590 -16.07 -14.77 -1.50
CA ASP A 590 -14.72 -14.24 -1.30
C ASP A 590 -13.84 -15.25 -0.58
N SER A 591 -14.31 -15.78 0.54
CA SER A 591 -13.57 -16.80 1.29
C SER A 591 -13.27 -18.03 0.44
N ALA A 592 -14.25 -18.52 -0.32
CA ALA A 592 -14.06 -19.66 -1.21
C ALA A 592 -13.05 -19.36 -2.33
N MET A 593 -13.06 -18.15 -2.88
CA MET A 593 -12.09 -17.70 -3.89
C MET A 593 -10.66 -17.69 -3.33
N GLN A 594 -10.45 -17.09 -2.16
CA GLN A 594 -9.12 -17.02 -1.52
C GLN A 594 -8.59 -18.40 -1.13
N HIS A 595 -9.43 -19.26 -0.54
CA HIS A 595 -9.02 -20.63 -0.20
C HIS A 595 -8.80 -21.51 -1.43
N CYS A 596 -9.56 -21.29 -2.51
CA CYS A 596 -9.34 -21.97 -3.79
C CYS A 596 -7.97 -21.56 -4.37
N GLU A 597 -7.60 -20.27 -4.30
CA GLU A 597 -6.28 -19.84 -4.74
C GLU A 597 -5.18 -20.38 -3.84
N LYS A 598 -5.36 -20.39 -2.53
CA LYS A 598 -4.41 -21.03 -1.60
C LYS A 598 -4.14 -22.50 -1.95
N ASN A 599 -5.16 -23.24 -2.41
CA ASN A 599 -5.06 -24.66 -2.72
C ASN A 599 -4.52 -24.97 -4.13
N HIS A 600 -4.71 -24.05 -5.09
CA HIS A 600 -4.35 -24.27 -6.50
C HIS A 600 -3.33 -23.26 -7.09
N GLN A 601 -2.98 -22.23 -6.32
CA GLN A 601 -1.88 -21.28 -6.53
C GLN A 601 -1.77 -20.70 -7.94
N TRP A 602 -2.82 -20.06 -8.46
CA TRP A 602 -2.78 -19.51 -9.82
C TRP A 602 -2.18 -18.10 -9.92
N LEU A 603 -2.08 -17.32 -8.84
CA LEU A 603 -1.64 -15.94 -8.92
C LEU A 603 -0.17 -15.81 -9.33
N ASN A 604 0.78 -16.33 -8.53
CA ASN A 604 2.22 -16.19 -8.81
C ASN A 604 2.71 -17.25 -9.82
N THR A 605 2.08 -17.28 -11.00
CA THR A 605 2.37 -18.20 -12.09
C THR A 605 2.38 -17.47 -13.43
N PRO A 606 2.94 -18.07 -14.50
CA PRO A 606 2.88 -17.48 -15.83
C PRO A 606 1.46 -17.07 -16.22
N GLN A 607 1.38 -16.06 -17.08
CA GLN A 607 0.11 -15.49 -17.52
C GLN A 607 -0.81 -16.55 -18.14
N ALA A 608 -2.11 -16.39 -17.92
CA ALA A 608 -3.12 -17.30 -18.44
C ALA A 608 -3.12 -17.37 -19.97
N TYR A 609 -3.47 -18.54 -20.50
CA TYR A 609 -3.81 -18.70 -21.92
C TYR A 609 -5.31 -18.48 -22.12
N VAL A 610 -5.69 -17.36 -22.75
CA VAL A 610 -7.11 -17.07 -23.02
C VAL A 610 -7.53 -17.74 -24.33
N SER A 611 -8.26 -18.85 -24.21
CA SER A 611 -8.77 -19.62 -25.36
C SER A 611 -10.05 -19.02 -25.94
N LEU A 612 -10.88 -18.37 -25.13
CA LEU A 612 -12.16 -17.83 -25.58
C LEU A 612 -12.49 -16.47 -24.96
N LYS A 613 -12.98 -15.57 -25.81
CA LYS A 613 -13.56 -14.26 -25.47
C LYS A 613 -14.67 -13.94 -26.46
N ASN A 614 -15.79 -14.65 -26.35
CA ASN A 614 -16.88 -14.64 -27.32
C ASN A 614 -17.83 -13.47 -27.05
N GLU A 615 -17.83 -12.47 -27.94
CA GLU A 615 -18.67 -11.27 -27.81
C GLU A 615 -20.17 -11.55 -27.90
N SER A 616 -20.59 -12.51 -28.73
CA SER A 616 -22.00 -12.84 -28.90
C SER A 616 -22.52 -13.59 -27.69
N ASP A 617 -21.82 -14.66 -27.31
CA ASP A 617 -22.26 -15.52 -26.21
C ASP A 617 -21.97 -14.90 -24.84
N LYS A 618 -21.15 -13.85 -24.81
CA LYS A 618 -20.61 -13.22 -23.61
C LYS A 618 -19.89 -14.21 -22.69
N VAL A 619 -19.12 -15.13 -23.29
CA VAL A 619 -18.35 -16.16 -22.57
C VAL A 619 -16.85 -15.89 -22.66
N ILE A 620 -16.18 -15.94 -21.51
CA ILE A 620 -14.71 -15.92 -21.40
C ILE A 620 -14.27 -17.29 -20.89
N ALA A 621 -13.24 -17.87 -21.51
CA ALA A 621 -12.57 -19.04 -20.98
C ALA A 621 -11.05 -18.94 -21.13
N PHE A 622 -10.34 -19.37 -20.09
CA PHE A 622 -8.88 -19.36 -20.08
C PHE A 622 -8.30 -20.42 -19.15
N GLU A 623 -7.06 -20.82 -19.41
CA GLU A 623 -6.29 -21.72 -18.55
C GLU A 623 -5.23 -20.95 -17.79
N ARG A 624 -5.11 -21.19 -16.47
CA ARG A 624 -4.02 -20.66 -15.65
C ARG A 624 -3.61 -21.70 -14.62
N ASN A 625 -2.31 -21.99 -14.54
CA ASN A 625 -1.74 -23.00 -13.66
C ASN A 625 -2.47 -24.37 -13.69
N GLY A 626 -2.83 -24.85 -14.88
CA GLY A 626 -3.52 -26.14 -15.06
C GLY A 626 -5.01 -26.14 -14.71
N LEU A 627 -5.57 -25.03 -14.25
CA LEU A 627 -7.01 -24.84 -14.07
C LEU A 627 -7.65 -24.28 -15.33
N LEU A 628 -8.90 -24.65 -15.59
CA LEU A 628 -9.75 -24.04 -16.62
C LEU A 628 -10.81 -23.17 -15.96
N PHE A 629 -10.81 -21.88 -16.29
CA PHE A 629 -11.80 -20.91 -15.84
C PHE A 629 -12.81 -20.65 -16.95
N ILE A 630 -14.10 -20.63 -16.61
CA ILE A 630 -15.20 -20.38 -17.56
C ILE A 630 -16.16 -19.39 -16.92
N PHE A 631 -16.39 -18.27 -17.60
CA PHE A 631 -17.31 -17.20 -17.17
C PHE A 631 -18.38 -17.00 -18.24
N ASN A 632 -19.64 -17.07 -17.84
CA ASN A 632 -20.76 -16.61 -18.67
C ASN A 632 -21.25 -15.27 -18.11
N LEU A 633 -20.96 -14.19 -18.83
CA LEU A 633 -21.38 -12.82 -18.52
C LEU A 633 -22.67 -12.42 -19.23
N HIS A 634 -23.29 -13.32 -20.00
CA HIS A 634 -24.52 -13.02 -20.71
C HIS A 634 -25.64 -12.72 -19.71
N PRO A 635 -26.46 -11.66 -19.93
CA PRO A 635 -27.50 -11.27 -18.97
C PRO A 635 -28.70 -12.21 -18.83
N ASN A 636 -28.85 -13.22 -19.72
CA ASN A 636 -30.01 -14.11 -19.73
C ASN A 636 -29.76 -15.50 -20.37
N ASN A 637 -28.89 -15.60 -21.38
CA ASN A 637 -28.63 -16.87 -22.04
C ASN A 637 -27.78 -17.81 -21.16
N SER A 638 -28.26 -19.05 -21.06
CA SER A 638 -27.57 -20.17 -20.46
C SER A 638 -27.19 -21.14 -21.57
N TYR A 639 -26.00 -21.73 -21.51
CA TYR A 639 -25.51 -22.61 -22.56
C TYR A 639 -25.38 -24.03 -22.06
N THR A 640 -26.01 -24.96 -22.76
CA THR A 640 -25.83 -26.41 -22.57
C THR A 640 -24.82 -26.91 -23.59
N ASP A 641 -24.03 -27.90 -23.20
CA ASP A 641 -23.03 -28.54 -24.06
C ASP A 641 -22.01 -27.56 -24.68
N TYR A 642 -21.71 -26.47 -23.96
CA TYR A 642 -20.85 -25.40 -24.45
C TYR A 642 -19.41 -25.88 -24.54
N ARG A 643 -18.83 -25.86 -25.74
CA ARG A 643 -17.47 -26.37 -25.98
C ARG A 643 -16.42 -25.36 -25.56
N VAL A 644 -15.51 -25.80 -24.69
CA VAL A 644 -14.37 -25.01 -24.24
C VAL A 644 -13.09 -25.79 -24.53
N GLY A 645 -12.15 -25.12 -25.20
CA GLY A 645 -10.85 -25.70 -25.53
C GLY A 645 -9.97 -25.81 -24.28
N ILE A 646 -9.21 -26.89 -24.18
CA ILE A 646 -8.29 -27.19 -23.08
C ILE A 646 -7.06 -27.94 -23.59
N GLU A 647 -5.88 -27.65 -23.02
CA GLU A 647 -4.64 -28.24 -23.54
C GLU A 647 -4.44 -29.68 -23.10
N GLN A 648 -4.53 -29.91 -21.79
CA GLN A 648 -4.26 -31.21 -21.20
C GLN A 648 -5.50 -32.10 -21.28
N ALA A 649 -5.35 -33.28 -21.86
CA ALA A 649 -6.40 -34.29 -21.88
C ALA A 649 -6.59 -34.91 -20.48
N GLY A 650 -7.82 -35.30 -20.17
CA GLY A 650 -8.15 -36.02 -18.95
C GLY A 650 -9.59 -35.82 -18.50
N THR A 651 -9.82 -36.05 -17.21
CA THR A 651 -11.10 -35.80 -16.56
C THR A 651 -10.97 -34.61 -15.64
N TYR A 652 -11.88 -33.64 -15.79
CA TYR A 652 -11.90 -32.44 -14.97
C TYR A 652 -13.08 -32.48 -13.99
N ARG A 653 -12.89 -31.85 -12.83
CA ARG A 653 -13.92 -31.64 -11.81
C ARG A 653 -14.00 -30.17 -11.42
N ILE A 654 -15.17 -29.74 -10.95
CA ILE A 654 -15.37 -28.37 -10.45
C ILE A 654 -14.65 -28.23 -9.10
N VAL A 655 -13.87 -27.16 -8.95
CA VAL A 655 -13.21 -26.76 -7.69
C VAL A 655 -13.77 -25.47 -7.12
N LEU A 656 -14.39 -24.62 -7.95
CA LEU A 656 -15.14 -23.44 -7.53
C LEU A 656 -16.34 -23.23 -8.47
N ASN A 657 -17.48 -22.86 -7.90
CA ASN A 657 -18.73 -22.61 -8.60
C ASN A 657 -19.43 -21.40 -7.98
N SER A 658 -19.63 -20.35 -8.76
CA SER A 658 -20.29 -19.13 -8.26
C SER A 658 -21.80 -19.30 -8.06
N ASP A 659 -22.41 -20.35 -8.61
CA ASP A 659 -23.86 -20.59 -8.60
C ASP A 659 -24.35 -21.37 -7.36
N ARG A 660 -23.47 -21.64 -6.38
CA ARG A 660 -23.88 -22.32 -5.15
C ARG A 660 -24.82 -21.45 -4.30
N PRO A 661 -25.81 -22.03 -3.58
CA PRO A 661 -26.71 -21.32 -2.69
C PRO A 661 -26.01 -20.48 -1.61
N GLU A 662 -24.93 -20.99 -1.02
CA GLU A 662 -24.20 -20.26 0.03
C GLU A 662 -23.56 -18.97 -0.49
N PHE A 663 -23.37 -18.85 -1.80
CA PHE A 663 -22.89 -17.68 -2.51
C PHE A 663 -24.03 -16.87 -3.13
N GLY A 664 -25.29 -17.16 -2.82
CA GLY A 664 -26.46 -16.49 -3.39
C GLY A 664 -26.68 -16.83 -4.87
N GLY A 665 -26.27 -18.02 -5.30
CA GLY A 665 -26.58 -18.57 -6.62
C GLY A 665 -27.82 -19.48 -6.62
N HIS A 666 -28.14 -20.02 -7.79
CA HIS A 666 -29.41 -20.73 -8.04
C HIS A 666 -29.30 -22.27 -8.01
N ASN A 667 -28.12 -22.81 -7.66
CA ASN A 667 -27.86 -24.25 -7.56
C ASN A 667 -28.15 -25.05 -8.83
N ARG A 668 -27.80 -24.52 -10.00
CA ARG A 668 -28.15 -25.15 -11.29
C ARG A 668 -27.08 -26.11 -11.80
N ILE A 669 -25.88 -26.10 -11.23
CA ILE A 669 -24.72 -26.86 -11.70
C ILE A 669 -24.48 -28.06 -10.77
N ASP A 670 -24.48 -29.27 -11.32
CA ASP A 670 -24.11 -30.48 -10.57
C ASP A 670 -22.58 -30.63 -10.49
N GLU A 671 -22.02 -30.43 -9.30
CA GLU A 671 -20.58 -30.49 -9.04
C GLU A 671 -20.01 -31.92 -9.01
N ASN A 672 -20.88 -32.94 -8.98
CA ASN A 672 -20.43 -34.33 -9.16
C ASN A 672 -20.15 -34.65 -10.63
N GLY A 673 -20.56 -33.78 -11.55
CA GLY A 673 -20.26 -33.88 -12.98
C GLY A 673 -18.76 -34.07 -13.24
N ARG A 674 -18.45 -34.99 -14.15
CA ARG A 674 -17.08 -35.24 -14.64
C ARG A 674 -16.97 -34.82 -16.08
N PHE A 675 -16.04 -33.90 -16.34
CA PHE A 675 -15.88 -33.28 -17.64
C PHE A 675 -14.74 -34.00 -18.38
N GLN A 676 -15.10 -34.97 -19.21
CA GLN A 676 -14.15 -35.72 -20.03
C GLN A 676 -13.74 -34.90 -21.24
N THR A 677 -12.44 -34.83 -21.51
CA THR A 677 -11.92 -34.19 -22.73
C THR A 677 -12.09 -35.07 -23.96
N THR A 678 -12.37 -34.45 -25.10
CA THR A 678 -12.33 -35.08 -26.42
C THR A 678 -11.10 -34.59 -27.19
N ASP A 679 -10.36 -35.52 -27.79
CA ASP A 679 -9.18 -35.26 -28.65
C ASP A 679 -9.63 -34.67 -30.00
N LEU A 680 -9.86 -33.36 -30.00
CA LEU A 680 -10.17 -32.56 -31.15
C LEU A 680 -9.81 -31.10 -30.85
N GLU A 681 -9.10 -30.47 -31.77
CA GLU A 681 -8.68 -29.08 -31.61
C GLU A 681 -9.90 -28.14 -31.53
N TRP A 682 -9.90 -27.25 -30.54
CA TRP A 682 -10.90 -26.21 -30.38
C TRP A 682 -10.27 -24.94 -29.79
N ASN A 683 -10.47 -23.79 -30.45
CA ASN A 683 -9.91 -22.50 -30.03
C ASN A 683 -8.39 -22.54 -29.72
N ASN A 684 -7.61 -23.16 -30.62
CA ASN A 684 -6.15 -23.33 -30.51
C ASN A 684 -5.68 -24.15 -29.29
N ARG A 685 -6.53 -25.03 -28.77
CA ARG A 685 -6.19 -26.01 -27.73
C ARG A 685 -6.36 -27.40 -28.28
N LYS A 686 -5.51 -28.35 -27.86
CA LYS A 686 -5.49 -29.72 -28.41
C LYS A 686 -6.77 -30.52 -28.17
N ASN A 687 -7.49 -30.23 -27.09
CA ASN A 687 -8.70 -30.92 -26.69
C ASN A 687 -9.85 -29.95 -26.44
N PHE A 688 -11.07 -30.46 -26.30
CA PHE A 688 -12.18 -29.71 -25.74
C PHE A 688 -12.97 -30.53 -24.72
N LEU A 689 -13.68 -29.84 -23.83
CA LEU A 689 -14.73 -30.42 -22.99
C LEU A 689 -16.02 -29.62 -23.15
N GLN A 690 -17.15 -30.18 -22.71
CA GLN A 690 -18.45 -29.54 -22.78
C GLN A 690 -18.99 -29.24 -21.39
N VAL A 691 -19.48 -28.03 -21.18
CA VAL A 691 -20.06 -27.61 -19.89
C VAL A 691 -21.48 -27.12 -20.05
N TYR A 692 -22.26 -27.27 -18.98
CA TYR A 692 -23.43 -26.45 -18.75
C TYR A 692 -23.00 -25.19 -17.99
N ILE A 693 -23.21 -24.01 -18.56
CA ILE A 693 -22.82 -22.73 -17.96
C ILE A 693 -24.01 -21.75 -17.97
N PRO A 694 -24.73 -21.60 -16.85
CA PRO A 694 -25.85 -20.67 -16.73
C PRO A 694 -25.44 -19.21 -16.91
N SER A 695 -26.41 -18.36 -17.26
CA SER A 695 -26.23 -16.90 -17.30
C SER A 695 -25.68 -16.35 -15.98
N ARG A 696 -24.70 -15.43 -16.07
CA ARG A 696 -24.04 -14.77 -14.94
C ARG A 696 -23.45 -15.75 -13.92
N THR A 697 -22.74 -16.76 -14.40
CA THR A 697 -22.03 -17.74 -13.54
C THR A 697 -20.58 -17.91 -13.96
N ALA A 698 -19.77 -18.37 -13.01
CA ALA A 698 -18.40 -18.81 -13.26
C ALA A 698 -18.16 -20.17 -12.59
N ILE A 699 -17.42 -21.03 -13.29
CA ILE A 699 -16.89 -22.27 -12.75
C ILE A 699 -15.39 -22.35 -13.00
N VAL A 700 -14.68 -22.97 -12.06
CA VAL A 700 -13.26 -23.29 -12.16
C VAL A 700 -13.12 -24.80 -12.09
N LEU A 701 -12.40 -25.36 -13.05
CA LEU A 701 -12.19 -26.79 -13.22
C LEU A 701 -10.72 -27.13 -12.98
N ALA A 702 -10.47 -28.22 -12.27
CA ALA A 702 -9.14 -28.81 -12.11
C ALA A 702 -9.12 -30.22 -12.68
N LEU A 703 -7.98 -30.63 -13.20
CA LEU A 703 -7.73 -32.02 -13.58
C LEU A 703 -7.79 -32.91 -12.34
N GLU A 704 -8.42 -34.08 -12.44
CA GLU A 704 -8.56 -35.05 -11.35
C GLU A 704 -7.27 -35.74 -10.92
#